data_AF-A0A8S2AZD3-F1
#
_entry.id   AF-A0A8S2AZD3-F1
#
_cell.length_a   1.000
_cell.length_b   1.000
_cell.length_c   1.000
_cell.angle_alpha   90.00
_cell.angle_beta   90.00
_cell.angle_gamma   90.00
#
_symmetry.space_group_name_H-M   'P 1'
#
loop_
_entity.id
_entity.type
_entity.pdbx_description
1 polymer ?
#
loop_
_entity_poly.entity_id
_entity_poly.type
_entity_poly.pdbx_seq_one_letter_code
_entity_poly.pdbx_strand_id
1 'polypeptide(L)'
;MSGFVGVVLSDPWLQSQFTQVELRTLNSKYVSMKNQSGKITIEDLPPLLAKLKALSATFKEDEIKGMLGELGSDTSTDLGFEEFLKIYLNLLSKAAEKSGGHKNSSSFLKACTTTLLHTIYQSEKGSFVQHINRYLKDDPFLKQFLPLDPHSNELYELVKDGVLLCKLINVAVPGTIDERAINTKRVLNPWERNENHTLCLNSAKAVGCSVVNIGTQDLAEGRPHLVLGLISQLIKIQLLADLNLKKTPQLVELLEDSDDVEELLRLPPEKVLLKWMNFHLKKGGYKKTVSNFSADLKDAQAYAFLLNVLAPEHCDPATLDAKDPLERAELVLSHAGRMNCKRYLTAEEIVEGSPTLNLAFVAQIFHERNGLNTDGKYSFAEMMTEDVQTCREERCYRLWINSLGIGSYVNNVFEDVRNGWILLEVLDKISSGSVNWKHASKPPIKMPFRKVENCNQVVKIGKQLKFSLVNVAGNDIVQGNKKLILGLLWQLMRFHMLQLLKSLRSRTQGKEMTDADILSWANRKVRTMGRKLQIESFKDKSLSSGLFFLNLLWAVEPRVVNWNLVTKGETDDEKRLNATYIVSVARKLGCSVFLLPEDIVEVNQKMILILTASIMYWSLQRHSPDSSDSSSTQSTTTTCTSTAASPAPSVTEEEEVSSLRSEVSSLAVDDNDADAVSDITTVSEEASIE
;
A
#
# COMPACT_ATOMS: atom_id res chain seq x y z
N MET A 1 -23.59 -0.71 18.87
CA MET A 1 -22.12 -0.78 19.00
C MET A 1 -21.74 -1.51 20.29
N SER A 2 -20.67 -2.30 20.29
CA SER A 2 -19.86 -2.54 21.50
C SER A 2 -18.69 -1.54 21.50
N GLY A 3 -18.31 -1.01 22.67
CA GLY A 3 -17.27 0.01 22.77
C GLY A 3 -15.89 -0.54 22.41
N PHE A 4 -15.16 0.15 21.54
CA PHE A 4 -13.77 -0.17 21.20
C PHE A 4 -12.82 0.23 22.35
N VAL A 5 -12.82 -0.53 23.44
CA VAL A 5 -11.84 -0.38 24.52
C VAL A 5 -10.48 -0.87 24.03
N GLY A 6 -9.52 0.04 23.89
CA GLY A 6 -8.12 -0.29 23.62
C GLY A 6 -7.44 -0.87 24.87
N VAL A 7 -6.39 -1.67 24.68
CA VAL A 7 -5.47 -2.01 25.77
C VAL A 7 -4.52 -0.83 25.92
N VAL A 8 -4.69 -0.05 26.98
CA VAL A 8 -3.82 1.08 27.33
C VAL A 8 -2.76 0.60 28.30
N LEU A 9 -1.51 1.04 28.12
CA LEU A 9 -0.39 0.80 29.03
C LEU A 9 0.01 2.10 29.72
N SER A 10 0.59 1.99 30.90
CA SER A 10 1.11 3.11 31.70
C SER A 10 2.38 3.70 31.08
N ASP A 11 3.23 2.83 30.52
CA ASP A 11 4.46 3.16 29.81
C ASP A 11 4.18 3.52 28.32
N PRO A 12 4.36 4.79 27.90
CA PRO A 12 4.10 5.20 26.51
C PRO A 12 5.11 4.65 25.50
N TRP A 13 6.36 4.41 25.92
CA TRP A 13 7.36 3.78 25.07
C TRP A 13 6.93 2.34 24.78
N LEU A 14 6.54 1.58 25.81
CA LEU A 14 6.06 0.22 25.68
C LEU A 14 4.79 0.15 24.82
N GLN A 15 3.86 1.10 24.97
CA GLN A 15 2.66 1.18 24.13
C GLN A 15 2.99 1.43 22.64
N SER A 16 4.08 2.13 22.33
CA SER A 16 4.52 2.37 20.95
C SER A 16 5.16 1.16 20.26
N GLN A 17 5.57 0.13 21.02
CA GLN A 17 6.22 -1.08 20.47
C GLN A 17 5.24 -2.11 19.89
N PHE A 18 3.94 -1.97 20.13
CA PHE A 18 2.93 -2.96 19.75
C PHE A 18 1.70 -2.32 19.11
N THR A 19 1.11 -2.99 18.11
CA THR A 19 -0.23 -2.63 17.64
C THR A 19 -1.30 -3.03 18.66
N GLN A 20 -2.47 -2.37 18.62
CA GLN A 20 -3.63 -2.75 19.45
C GLN A 20 -4.12 -4.19 19.21
N VAL A 21 -3.83 -4.79 18.06
CA VAL A 21 -4.15 -6.21 17.78
C VAL A 21 -3.16 -7.14 18.48
N GLU A 22 -1.87 -6.81 18.46
CA GLU A 22 -0.83 -7.54 19.22
C GLU A 22 -1.05 -7.40 20.73
N LEU A 23 -1.29 -6.19 21.25
CA LEU A 23 -1.60 -5.96 22.66
C LEU A 23 -2.81 -6.76 23.13
N ARG A 24 -3.91 -6.78 22.36
CA ARG A 24 -5.09 -7.62 22.69
C ARG A 24 -4.76 -9.12 22.65
N THR A 25 -3.95 -9.57 21.69
CA THR A 25 -3.55 -10.98 21.56
C THR A 25 -2.62 -11.43 22.69
N LEU A 26 -1.69 -10.56 23.12
CA LEU A 26 -0.78 -10.81 24.23
C LEU A 26 -1.49 -10.70 25.59
N ASN A 27 -2.34 -9.69 25.78
CA ASN A 27 -3.14 -9.52 26.99
C ASN A 27 -4.12 -10.68 27.18
N SER A 28 -4.80 -11.12 26.11
CA SER A 28 -5.68 -12.31 26.17
C SER A 28 -4.95 -13.56 26.65
N LYS A 29 -3.70 -13.77 26.24
CA LYS A 29 -2.87 -14.90 26.69
C LYS A 29 -2.37 -14.74 28.13
N TYR A 30 -1.92 -13.55 28.50
CA TYR A 30 -1.52 -13.21 29.87
C TYR A 30 -2.68 -13.40 30.85
N VAL A 31 -3.86 -12.84 30.55
CA VAL A 31 -5.09 -13.00 31.37
C VAL A 31 -5.54 -14.46 31.41
N SER A 32 -5.48 -15.20 30.29
CA SER A 32 -5.76 -16.63 30.26
C SER A 32 -4.85 -17.44 31.20
N MET A 33 -3.62 -16.99 31.44
CA MET A 33 -2.69 -17.63 32.37
C MET A 33 -2.97 -17.21 33.81
N LYS A 34 -3.18 -15.90 34.07
CA LYS A 34 -3.51 -15.40 35.41
C LYS A 34 -4.80 -16.02 35.98
N ASN A 35 -5.77 -16.33 35.11
CA ASN A 35 -6.99 -17.03 35.46
C ASN A 35 -6.81 -18.54 35.76
N GLN A 36 -5.65 -19.13 35.47
CA GLN A 36 -5.32 -20.54 35.72
C GLN A 36 -4.39 -20.73 36.92
N SER A 37 -3.43 -19.82 37.13
CA SER A 37 -2.42 -19.90 38.21
C SER A 37 -2.64 -18.89 39.35
N GLY A 38 -3.52 -17.90 39.18
CA GLY A 38 -3.80 -16.83 40.16
C GLY A 38 -2.72 -15.74 40.24
N LYS A 39 -1.45 -16.14 40.19
CA LYS A 39 -0.28 -15.27 40.00
C LYS A 39 0.53 -15.73 38.78
N ILE A 40 1.32 -14.83 38.20
CA ILE A 40 2.25 -15.15 37.11
C ILE A 40 3.68 -14.91 37.61
N THR A 41 4.48 -15.97 37.69
CA THR A 41 5.90 -15.90 38.00
C THR A 41 6.75 -16.05 36.75
N ILE A 42 8.06 -15.83 36.88
CA ILE A 42 9.03 -16.01 35.80
C ILE A 42 9.09 -17.47 35.33
N GLU A 43 8.84 -18.43 36.23
CA GLU A 43 8.89 -19.86 35.91
C GLU A 43 7.71 -20.35 35.06
N ASP A 44 6.58 -19.61 35.07
CA ASP A 44 5.39 -19.90 34.27
C ASP A 44 5.53 -19.44 32.79
N LEU A 45 6.49 -18.55 32.50
CA LEU A 45 6.64 -17.91 31.19
C LEU A 45 7.16 -18.80 30.05
N PRO A 46 8.17 -19.68 30.22
CA PRO A 46 8.72 -20.51 29.14
C PRO A 46 7.67 -21.27 28.31
N PRO A 47 6.71 -22.03 28.91
CA PRO A 47 5.71 -22.77 28.14
C PRO A 47 4.70 -21.88 27.40
N LEU A 48 4.57 -20.59 27.72
CA LEU A 48 3.73 -19.66 26.96
C LEU A 48 4.54 -19.04 25.82
N LEU A 49 5.76 -18.58 26.10
CA LEU A 49 6.66 -17.95 25.14
C LEU A 49 7.06 -18.92 24.02
N ALA A 50 7.35 -20.18 24.36
CA ALA A 50 7.62 -21.27 23.39
C ALA A 50 6.41 -21.60 22.48
N LYS A 51 5.20 -21.12 22.81
CA LYS A 51 3.98 -21.26 21.99
C LYS A 51 3.63 -19.99 21.19
N LEU A 52 4.44 -18.92 21.29
CA LEU A 52 4.31 -17.73 20.44
C LEU A 52 5.09 -17.93 19.14
N LYS A 53 4.41 -17.84 17.99
CA LYS A 53 4.98 -18.09 16.64
C LYS A 53 6.31 -17.35 16.35
N ALA A 54 6.55 -16.21 16.97
CA ALA A 54 7.77 -15.41 16.79
C ALA A 54 9.00 -15.95 17.56
N LEU A 55 8.79 -16.71 18.65
CA LEU A 55 9.86 -17.31 19.46
C LEU A 55 9.95 -18.83 19.26
N SER A 56 8.82 -19.50 19.01
CA SER A 56 8.71 -20.95 18.80
C SER A 56 9.47 -21.49 17.57
N ALA A 57 9.97 -20.59 16.70
CA ALA A 57 10.78 -20.93 15.54
C ALA A 57 12.30 -20.84 15.82
N THR A 58 12.70 -20.19 16.92
CA THR A 58 14.09 -19.80 17.20
C THR A 58 14.63 -20.35 18.53
N PHE A 59 13.72 -20.58 19.50
CA PHE A 59 14.05 -21.07 20.83
C PHE A 59 13.21 -22.27 21.25
N LYS A 60 13.83 -23.19 21.99
CA LYS A 60 13.13 -24.22 22.79
C LYS A 60 12.79 -23.70 24.18
N GLU A 61 11.85 -24.36 24.85
CA GLU A 61 11.39 -24.00 26.20
C GLU A 61 12.55 -23.93 27.22
N ASP A 62 13.48 -24.89 27.18
CA ASP A 62 14.67 -24.92 28.03
C ASP A 62 15.62 -23.73 27.78
N GLU A 63 15.76 -23.29 26.53
CA GLU A 63 16.59 -22.14 26.17
C GLU A 63 15.97 -20.83 26.69
N ILE A 64 14.64 -20.70 26.60
CA ILE A 64 13.90 -19.57 27.18
C ILE A 64 14.04 -19.57 28.71
N LYS A 65 13.94 -20.74 29.36
CA LYS A 65 14.14 -20.86 30.81
C LYS A 65 15.57 -20.45 31.24
N GLY A 66 16.59 -20.81 30.46
CA GLY A 66 17.96 -20.33 30.66
C GLY A 66 18.08 -18.80 30.53
N MET A 67 17.56 -18.23 29.45
CA MET A 67 17.63 -16.77 29.20
C MET A 67 16.85 -15.92 30.20
N LEU A 68 15.84 -16.49 30.87
CA LEU A 68 15.12 -15.83 31.97
C LEU A 68 15.89 -15.92 33.30
N GLY A 69 16.63 -17.00 33.54
CA GLY A 69 17.51 -17.13 34.71
C GLY A 69 18.65 -16.10 34.73
N GLU A 70 19.12 -15.68 33.56
CA GLU A 70 20.10 -14.58 33.42
C GLU A 70 19.54 -13.20 33.85
N LEU A 71 18.21 -13.03 33.92
CA LEU A 71 17.58 -11.70 34.01
C LEU A 71 17.43 -11.15 35.45
N GLY A 72 17.80 -11.94 36.47
CA GLY A 72 18.19 -11.43 37.79
C GLY A 72 17.08 -10.79 38.67
N SER A 73 15.81 -11.13 38.47
CA SER A 73 14.68 -10.60 39.25
C SER A 73 14.04 -11.65 40.19
N ASP A 74 13.57 -11.22 41.37
CA ASP A 74 13.03 -12.08 42.43
C ASP A 74 11.92 -13.04 41.94
N THR A 75 12.17 -14.35 42.12
CA THR A 75 11.33 -15.44 41.60
C THR A 75 9.95 -15.59 42.23
N SER A 76 9.64 -14.81 43.28
CA SER A 76 8.37 -14.88 44.02
C SER A 76 7.36 -13.76 43.72
N THR A 77 7.71 -12.83 42.83
CA THR A 77 6.93 -11.63 42.50
C THR A 77 5.87 -11.91 41.41
N ASP A 78 4.65 -11.38 41.55
CA ASP A 78 3.58 -11.49 40.54
C ASP A 78 3.81 -10.47 39.42
N LEU A 79 4.20 -10.93 38.23
CA LEU A 79 4.58 -10.10 37.09
C LEU A 79 3.38 -9.34 36.52
N GLY A 80 3.51 -8.02 36.40
CA GLY A 80 2.57 -7.17 35.69
C GLY A 80 2.58 -7.42 34.18
N PHE A 81 1.48 -7.06 33.49
CA PHE A 81 1.39 -7.22 32.04
C PHE A 81 2.48 -6.43 31.29
N GLU A 82 2.86 -5.25 31.79
CA GLU A 82 3.93 -4.42 31.20
C GLU A 82 5.32 -5.06 31.36
N GLU A 83 5.56 -5.80 32.45
CA GLU A 83 6.81 -6.53 32.68
C GLU A 83 6.88 -7.78 31.80
N PHE A 84 5.78 -8.51 31.66
CA PHE A 84 5.64 -9.58 30.68
C PHE A 84 5.94 -9.10 29.25
N LEU A 85 5.44 -7.93 28.85
CA LEU A 85 5.76 -7.33 27.55
C LEU A 85 7.24 -6.94 27.44
N LYS A 86 7.86 -6.37 28.48
CA LYS A 86 9.30 -6.04 28.49
C LYS A 86 10.19 -7.29 28.37
N ILE A 87 9.84 -8.38 29.06
CA ILE A 87 10.49 -9.70 28.94
C ILE A 87 10.34 -10.26 27.52
N TYR A 88 9.14 -10.16 26.94
CA TYR A 88 8.86 -10.61 25.57
C TYR A 88 9.70 -9.86 24.52
N LEU A 89 9.87 -8.54 24.68
CA LEU A 89 10.72 -7.72 23.81
C LEU A 89 12.20 -8.12 23.91
N ASN A 90 12.72 -8.35 25.13
CA ASN A 90 14.11 -8.77 25.36
C ASN A 90 14.43 -10.11 24.66
N LEU A 91 13.53 -11.08 24.76
CA LEU A 91 13.65 -12.37 24.07
C LEU A 91 13.57 -12.24 22.53
N LEU A 92 12.80 -11.28 22.01
CA LEU A 92 12.79 -10.98 20.57
C LEU A 92 14.12 -10.37 20.09
N SER A 93 14.80 -9.57 20.90
CA SER A 93 16.19 -9.13 20.58
C SER A 93 17.19 -10.29 20.60
N LYS A 94 17.21 -11.13 21.64
CA LYS A 94 18.09 -12.32 21.67
C LYS A 94 17.78 -13.30 20.52
N ALA A 95 16.54 -13.37 20.04
CA ALA A 95 16.16 -14.16 18.86
C ALA A 95 16.77 -13.62 17.55
N ALA A 96 16.93 -12.30 17.42
CA ALA A 96 17.49 -11.67 16.23
C ALA A 96 18.97 -12.04 16.04
N GLU A 97 19.75 -11.95 17.12
CA GLU A 97 21.19 -12.24 17.15
C GLU A 97 21.48 -13.70 16.75
N LYS A 98 20.71 -14.65 17.30
CA LYS A 98 20.82 -16.09 17.00
C LYS A 98 20.39 -16.45 15.57
N SER A 99 19.61 -15.60 14.90
CA SER A 99 19.06 -15.85 13.54
C SER A 99 19.94 -15.29 12.40
N GLY A 100 21.18 -14.86 12.68
CA GLY A 100 22.09 -14.29 11.69
C GLY A 100 22.45 -15.25 10.55
N GLY A 101 21.93 -14.99 9.34
CA GLY A 101 22.47 -15.55 8.09
C GLY A 101 21.84 -16.86 7.59
N HIS A 102 20.54 -16.87 7.29
CA HIS A 102 19.92 -17.92 6.45
C HIS A 102 19.23 -17.36 5.19
N LYS A 103 19.31 -18.11 4.09
CA LYS A 103 19.05 -17.64 2.73
C LYS A 103 17.55 -17.51 2.41
N ASN A 104 16.96 -16.33 2.60
CA ASN A 104 15.75 -15.87 1.91
C ASN A 104 15.65 -14.34 1.94
N SER A 105 16.30 -13.64 1.01
CA SER A 105 16.34 -12.17 0.94
C SER A 105 15.03 -11.50 0.45
N SER A 106 13.90 -12.22 0.43
CA SER A 106 12.59 -11.73 -0.01
C SER A 106 11.52 -11.73 1.09
N SER A 107 11.80 -12.28 2.28
CA SER A 107 10.83 -12.34 3.40
C SER A 107 10.88 -11.15 4.35
N PHE A 108 11.83 -10.21 4.20
CA PHE A 108 12.07 -9.10 5.13
C PHE A 108 10.85 -8.18 5.35
N LEU A 109 9.94 -8.10 4.39
CA LEU A 109 8.72 -7.27 4.48
C LEU A 109 7.47 -8.02 4.97
N LYS A 110 7.58 -9.27 5.46
CA LYS A 110 6.41 -10.14 5.69
C LYS A 110 6.31 -10.82 7.05
N ALA A 111 5.59 -10.10 7.92
CA ALA A 111 4.93 -10.51 9.18
C ALA A 111 5.81 -10.71 10.44
N CYS A 112 5.26 -10.24 11.56
CA CYS A 112 5.71 -10.49 12.94
C CYS A 112 7.15 -10.02 13.28
N THR A 113 7.52 -8.80 12.91
CA THR A 113 8.86 -8.20 13.15
C THR A 113 8.82 -6.74 13.63
N THR A 114 7.69 -6.28 14.18
CA THR A 114 7.44 -4.91 14.69
C THR A 114 8.57 -4.38 15.58
N THR A 115 8.99 -5.13 16.60
CA THR A 115 10.09 -4.75 17.52
C THR A 115 11.46 -4.69 16.85
N LEU A 116 11.81 -5.72 16.07
CA LEU A 116 13.14 -5.85 15.46
C LEU A 116 13.37 -4.73 14.43
N LEU A 117 12.32 -4.41 13.67
CA LEU A 117 12.29 -3.25 12.77
C LEU A 117 12.36 -1.91 13.52
N HIS A 118 11.79 -1.78 14.73
CA HIS A 118 11.90 -0.54 15.51
C HIS A 118 13.35 -0.19 15.82
N THR A 119 14.17 -1.13 16.30
CA THR A 119 15.60 -0.88 16.59
C THR A 119 16.38 -0.52 15.34
N ILE A 120 16.19 -1.25 14.23
CA ILE A 120 16.86 -0.99 12.95
C ILE A 120 16.48 0.38 12.38
N TYR A 121 15.20 0.77 12.46
CA TYR A 121 14.77 2.05 11.91
C TYR A 121 15.18 3.26 12.79
N GLN A 122 15.41 3.10 14.09
CA GLN A 122 15.86 4.22 14.94
C GLN A 122 17.28 4.70 14.61
N SER A 123 18.19 3.86 14.09
CA SER A 123 19.46 4.35 13.53
C SER A 123 19.27 4.98 12.15
N GLU A 124 18.53 4.31 11.24
CA GLU A 124 18.26 4.84 9.88
C GLU A 124 17.47 6.18 9.88
N LYS A 125 16.78 6.51 10.97
CA LYS A 125 16.00 7.75 11.22
C LYS A 125 16.79 9.01 10.83
N GLY A 126 18.03 9.15 11.29
CA GLY A 126 18.80 10.39 11.14
C GLY A 126 19.05 10.72 9.66
N SER A 127 19.56 9.73 8.93
CA SER A 127 19.73 9.76 7.47
C SER A 127 18.41 9.95 6.70
N PHE A 128 17.28 9.40 7.16
CA PHE A 128 15.97 9.65 6.52
C PHE A 128 15.51 11.09 6.68
N VAL A 129 15.76 11.72 7.85
CA VAL A 129 15.50 13.15 8.07
C VAL A 129 16.41 14.01 7.18
N GLN A 130 17.70 13.67 7.07
CA GLN A 130 18.62 14.37 6.16
C GLN A 130 18.18 14.28 4.70
N HIS A 131 17.66 13.12 4.25
CA HIS A 131 17.07 12.97 2.91
C HIS A 131 15.84 13.86 2.71
N ILE A 132 14.90 13.86 3.66
CA ILE A 132 13.71 14.72 3.64
C ILE A 132 14.12 16.20 3.55
N ASN A 133 15.04 16.65 4.41
CA ASN A 133 15.58 18.00 4.38
C ASN A 133 16.22 18.31 3.01
N ARG A 134 17.03 17.41 2.46
CA ARG A 134 17.74 17.60 1.17
C ARG A 134 16.79 17.75 -0.02
N TYR A 135 15.70 16.99 -0.08
CA TYR A 135 14.79 16.97 -1.24
C TYR A 135 13.55 17.86 -1.09
N LEU A 136 13.17 18.30 0.12
CA LEU A 136 11.95 19.09 0.36
C LEU A 136 12.18 20.48 0.98
N LYS A 137 13.41 20.88 1.35
CA LYS A 137 13.72 22.22 1.93
C LYS A 137 13.22 23.42 1.12
N ASP A 138 13.18 23.30 -0.21
CA ASP A 138 12.78 24.37 -1.12
C ASP A 138 11.29 24.31 -1.51
N ASP A 139 10.54 23.36 -0.94
CA ASP A 139 9.11 23.20 -1.18
C ASP A 139 8.29 24.41 -0.66
N PRO A 140 7.37 24.99 -1.46
CA PRO A 140 6.61 26.17 -1.05
C PRO A 140 5.79 26.05 0.24
N PHE A 141 5.41 24.83 0.66
CA PHE A 141 4.67 24.60 1.91
C PHE A 141 5.57 24.09 3.03
N LEU A 142 6.47 23.15 2.77
CA LEU A 142 7.31 22.53 3.80
C LEU A 142 8.51 23.40 4.22
N LYS A 143 8.91 24.41 3.44
CA LYS A 143 9.99 25.36 3.79
C LYS A 143 9.78 26.12 5.12
N GLN A 144 8.56 26.18 5.65
CA GLN A 144 8.28 26.75 6.98
C GLN A 144 8.50 25.76 8.15
N PHE A 145 8.75 24.48 7.85
CA PHE A 145 8.95 23.38 8.80
C PHE A 145 10.29 22.64 8.61
N LEU A 146 11.08 23.00 7.60
CA LEU A 146 12.35 22.35 7.25
C LEU A 146 13.51 23.36 7.34
N PRO A 147 14.73 22.94 7.74
CA PRO A 147 15.12 21.57 8.08
C PRO A 147 14.65 21.12 9.48
N LEU A 148 14.27 19.85 9.60
CA LEU A 148 14.09 19.17 10.89
C LEU A 148 15.44 18.79 11.49
N ASP A 149 15.55 18.72 12.82
CA ASP A 149 16.71 18.07 13.46
C ASP A 149 16.64 16.52 13.31
N PRO A 150 17.67 15.86 12.75
CA PRO A 150 17.75 14.40 12.65
C PRO A 150 17.59 13.64 13.97
N HIS A 151 17.99 14.22 15.11
CA HIS A 151 17.94 13.55 16.40
C HIS A 151 16.58 13.71 17.10
N SER A 152 15.93 14.85 16.92
CA SER A 152 14.58 15.18 17.41
C SER A 152 13.49 14.21 16.97
N ASN A 153 12.32 14.30 17.60
CA ASN A 153 11.12 13.57 17.19
C ASN A 153 10.20 14.38 16.26
N GLU A 154 10.66 15.53 15.73
CA GLU A 154 9.86 16.44 14.89
C GLU A 154 9.29 15.77 13.64
N LEU A 155 10.03 14.80 13.06
CA LEU A 155 9.57 13.96 11.96
C LEU A 155 8.21 13.29 12.25
N TYR A 156 8.03 12.79 13.48
CA TYR A 156 6.82 12.10 13.90
C TYR A 156 5.66 13.06 14.22
N GLU A 157 5.91 14.36 14.35
CA GLU A 157 4.87 15.39 14.44
C GLU A 157 4.49 15.91 13.05
N LEU A 158 5.47 16.29 12.21
CA LEU A 158 5.22 16.81 10.86
C LEU A 158 4.54 15.78 9.94
N VAL A 159 4.77 14.48 10.17
CA VAL A 159 4.06 13.40 9.45
C VAL A 159 2.55 13.40 9.72
N LYS A 160 2.07 13.86 10.90
CA LYS A 160 0.69 13.65 11.35
C LYS A 160 -0.36 14.33 10.48
N ASP A 161 0.00 15.38 9.75
CA ASP A 161 -0.89 16.06 8.79
C ASP A 161 -0.85 15.46 7.37
N GLY A 162 -0.02 14.44 7.12
CA GLY A 162 0.05 13.66 5.88
C GLY A 162 0.67 14.36 4.67
N VAL A 163 0.76 15.69 4.67
CA VAL A 163 1.34 16.51 3.58
C VAL A 163 2.77 16.08 3.27
N LEU A 164 3.59 15.84 4.30
CA LEU A 164 4.99 15.42 4.16
C LEU A 164 5.13 14.14 3.33
N LEU A 165 4.32 13.11 3.61
CA LEU A 165 4.40 11.83 2.91
C LEU A 165 3.83 11.92 1.48
N CYS A 166 2.76 12.68 1.27
CA CYS A 166 2.26 12.95 -0.09
C CYS A 166 3.32 13.63 -0.96
N LYS A 167 4.07 14.59 -0.42
CA LYS A 167 5.18 15.23 -1.13
C LYS A 167 6.38 14.30 -1.32
N LEU A 168 6.72 13.48 -0.33
CA LEU A 168 7.77 12.46 -0.46
C LEU A 168 7.44 11.38 -1.51
N ILE A 169 6.16 11.03 -1.70
CA ILE A 169 5.71 10.15 -2.78
C ILE A 169 5.99 10.78 -4.16
N ASN A 170 5.76 12.09 -4.33
CA ASN A 170 6.11 12.80 -5.57
C ASN A 170 7.63 12.96 -5.76
N VAL A 171 8.42 13.06 -4.69
CA VAL A 171 9.88 13.01 -4.75
C VAL A 171 10.39 11.62 -5.20
N ALA A 172 9.71 10.55 -4.78
CA ALA A 172 10.06 9.18 -5.17
C ALA A 172 9.62 8.82 -6.60
N VAL A 173 8.40 9.21 -6.99
CA VAL A 173 7.85 9.02 -8.34
C VAL A 173 7.05 10.27 -8.75
N PRO A 174 7.66 11.21 -9.50
CA PRO A 174 7.02 12.46 -9.91
C PRO A 174 5.69 12.26 -10.65
N GLY A 175 4.70 13.10 -10.33
CA GLY A 175 3.36 13.05 -10.92
C GLY A 175 2.43 11.96 -10.37
N THR A 176 2.82 11.25 -9.30
CA THR A 176 1.97 10.22 -8.68
C THR A 176 0.74 10.82 -7.98
N ILE A 177 0.90 11.99 -7.36
CA ILE A 177 -0.15 12.74 -6.65
C ILE A 177 -0.25 14.13 -7.26
N ASP A 178 -1.45 14.52 -7.66
CA ASP A 178 -1.79 15.92 -7.91
C ASP A 178 -1.82 16.67 -6.58
N GLU A 179 -0.84 17.55 -6.36
CA GLU A 179 -0.73 18.27 -5.09
C GLU A 179 -1.94 19.17 -4.80
N ARG A 180 -2.70 19.54 -5.83
CA ARG A 180 -3.97 20.28 -5.73
C ARG A 180 -5.06 19.49 -5.01
N ALA A 181 -4.89 18.18 -4.82
CA ALA A 181 -5.78 17.34 -4.01
C ALA A 181 -5.36 17.29 -2.53
N ILE A 182 -4.13 17.68 -2.17
CA ILE A 182 -3.63 17.65 -0.78
C ILE A 182 -4.23 18.83 0.01
N ASN A 183 -4.70 18.57 1.22
CA ASN A 183 -5.13 19.62 2.14
C ASN A 183 -3.89 20.29 2.76
N THR A 184 -3.53 21.49 2.31
CA THR A 184 -2.29 22.24 2.68
C THR A 184 -2.58 23.49 3.51
N LYS A 185 -3.51 23.41 4.46
CA LYS A 185 -3.80 24.50 5.41
C LYS A 185 -2.79 24.47 6.58
N ARG A 186 -2.60 25.61 7.25
CA ARG A 186 -1.79 25.70 8.48
C ARG A 186 -2.35 24.92 9.67
N VAL A 187 -3.66 24.69 9.68
CA VAL A 187 -4.35 23.84 10.65
C VAL A 187 -5.34 23.00 9.87
N LEU A 188 -5.23 21.68 9.97
CA LEU A 188 -6.18 20.73 9.38
C LEU A 188 -7.16 20.26 10.43
N ASN A 189 -8.44 20.11 10.04
CA ASN A 189 -9.38 19.37 10.88
C ASN A 189 -9.10 17.83 10.77
N PRO A 190 -9.57 17.01 11.74
CA PRO A 190 -9.26 15.57 11.76
C PRO A 190 -9.70 14.82 10.48
N TRP A 191 -10.72 15.29 9.80
CA TRP A 191 -11.20 14.71 8.54
C TRP A 191 -10.25 15.04 7.39
N GLU A 192 -9.86 16.31 7.22
CA GLU A 192 -8.87 16.76 6.22
C GLU A 192 -7.50 16.09 6.40
N ARG A 193 -7.10 15.83 7.66
CA ARG A 193 -5.91 15.04 8.02
C ARG A 193 -6.05 13.58 7.57
N ASN A 194 -7.16 12.93 7.88
CA ASN A 194 -7.41 11.55 7.45
C ASN A 194 -7.48 11.42 5.92
N GLU A 195 -8.02 12.41 5.21
CA GLU A 195 -7.99 12.46 3.74
C GLU A 195 -6.56 12.47 3.18
N ASN A 196 -5.66 13.29 3.74
CA ASN A 196 -4.25 13.33 3.32
C ASN A 196 -3.59 11.95 3.53
N HIS A 197 -3.85 11.28 4.65
CA HIS A 197 -3.37 9.92 4.90
C HIS A 197 -3.99 8.88 3.96
N THR A 198 -5.26 9.04 3.60
CA THR A 198 -5.98 8.16 2.66
C THR A 198 -5.40 8.28 1.25
N LEU A 199 -5.14 9.52 0.80
CA LEU A 199 -4.44 9.84 -0.44
C LEU A 199 -3.01 9.28 -0.43
N CYS A 200 -2.26 9.48 0.66
CA CYS A 200 -0.91 8.94 0.86
C CYS A 200 -0.88 7.42 0.71
N LEU A 201 -1.65 6.68 1.52
CA LEU A 201 -1.61 5.21 1.53
C LEU A 201 -2.06 4.60 0.19
N ASN A 202 -3.09 5.16 -0.46
CA ASN A 202 -3.52 4.66 -1.77
C ASN A 202 -2.53 5.01 -2.90
N SER A 203 -1.78 6.10 -2.77
CA SER A 203 -0.73 6.46 -3.73
C SER A 203 0.57 5.68 -3.49
N ALA A 204 0.90 5.37 -2.24
CA ALA A 204 1.99 4.46 -1.87
C ALA A 204 1.81 3.06 -2.50
N LYS A 205 0.59 2.50 -2.43
CA LYS A 205 0.24 1.27 -3.18
C LYS A 205 0.46 1.41 -4.68
N ALA A 206 0.17 2.58 -5.25
CA ALA A 206 0.27 2.84 -6.69
C ALA A 206 1.70 3.08 -7.20
N VAL A 207 2.69 3.25 -6.31
CA VAL A 207 4.14 3.22 -6.63
C VAL A 207 4.82 1.91 -6.24
N GLY A 208 4.13 1.03 -5.48
CA GLY A 208 4.59 -0.31 -5.14
C GLY A 208 4.92 -0.55 -3.66
N CYS A 209 4.70 0.43 -2.78
CA CYS A 209 4.91 0.24 -1.34
C CYS A 209 3.94 -0.81 -0.76
N SER A 210 4.48 -1.72 0.05
CA SER A 210 3.69 -2.60 0.90
C SER A 210 3.24 -1.82 2.14
N VAL A 211 1.97 -1.39 2.13
CA VAL A 211 1.32 -0.63 3.23
C VAL A 211 0.10 -1.36 3.79
N VAL A 212 0.01 -2.68 3.59
CA VAL A 212 -1.13 -3.52 4.01
C VAL A 212 -1.32 -3.53 5.54
N ASN A 213 -0.24 -3.28 6.28
CA ASN A 213 -0.19 -3.20 7.74
C ASN A 213 -0.18 -1.74 8.29
N ILE A 214 -0.52 -0.74 7.47
CA ILE A 214 -0.52 0.68 7.86
C ILE A 214 -1.91 1.27 7.61
N GLY A 215 -2.62 1.65 8.68
CA GLY A 215 -3.87 2.42 8.60
C GLY A 215 -3.63 3.93 8.57
N THR A 216 -4.67 4.69 8.23
CA THR A 216 -4.60 6.17 8.25
C THR A 216 -4.36 6.71 9.67
N GLN A 217 -4.92 6.05 10.67
CA GLN A 217 -4.75 6.38 12.08
C GLN A 217 -3.30 6.17 12.57
N ASP A 218 -2.59 5.15 12.07
CA ASP A 218 -1.19 4.91 12.42
C ASP A 218 -0.28 6.08 12.00
N LEU A 219 -0.59 6.71 10.87
CA LEU A 219 0.12 7.90 10.36
C LEU A 219 -0.35 9.18 11.08
N ALA A 220 -1.63 9.30 11.43
CA ALA A 220 -2.15 10.41 12.23
C ALA A 220 -1.64 10.42 13.68
N GLU A 221 -1.28 9.25 14.22
CA GLU A 221 -0.57 9.09 15.50
C GLU A 221 0.96 9.23 15.37
N GLY A 222 1.51 9.17 14.15
CA GLY A 222 2.94 9.30 13.89
C GLY A 222 3.78 8.07 14.29
N ARG A 223 3.20 6.86 14.29
CA ARG A 223 3.84 5.63 14.84
C ARG A 223 5.21 5.35 14.21
N PRO A 224 6.34 5.45 14.96
CA PRO A 224 7.69 5.50 14.39
C PRO A 224 8.04 4.36 13.44
N HIS A 225 7.79 3.10 13.84
CA HIS A 225 8.19 1.93 13.05
C HIS A 225 7.40 1.79 11.73
N LEU A 226 6.18 2.33 11.64
CA LEU A 226 5.37 2.32 10.42
C LEU A 226 5.70 3.52 9.53
N VAL A 227 5.93 4.70 10.12
CA VAL A 227 6.36 5.91 9.40
C VAL A 227 7.73 5.70 8.75
N LEU A 228 8.72 5.22 9.50
CA LEU A 228 10.05 4.94 8.96
C LEU A 228 10.05 3.77 7.98
N GLY A 229 9.24 2.73 8.21
CA GLY A 229 9.06 1.62 7.27
C GLY A 229 8.40 2.03 5.94
N LEU A 230 7.59 3.10 5.92
CA LEU A 230 7.07 3.69 4.69
C LEU A 230 8.12 4.59 4.01
N ILE A 231 8.82 5.44 4.77
CA ILE A 231 9.89 6.32 4.25
C ILE A 231 11.02 5.49 3.63
N SER A 232 11.47 4.41 4.28
CA SER A 232 12.47 3.47 3.75
C SER A 232 12.06 2.89 2.38
N GLN A 233 10.78 2.53 2.21
CA GLN A 233 10.27 2.03 0.93
C GLN A 233 10.22 3.12 -0.15
N LEU A 234 9.83 4.35 0.20
CA LEU A 234 9.81 5.48 -0.75
C LEU A 234 11.21 5.86 -1.20
N ILE A 235 12.19 5.90 -0.28
CA ILE A 235 13.61 6.12 -0.60
C ILE A 235 14.15 5.02 -1.52
N LYS A 236 13.84 3.75 -1.25
CA LYS A 236 14.23 2.63 -2.13
C LYS A 236 13.59 2.72 -3.52
N ILE A 237 12.32 3.11 -3.62
CA ILE A 237 11.68 3.35 -4.92
C ILE A 237 12.36 4.49 -5.66
N GLN A 238 12.67 5.60 -5.00
CA GLN A 238 13.36 6.76 -5.58
C GLN A 238 14.75 6.39 -6.11
N LEU A 239 15.58 5.80 -5.27
CA LEU A 239 16.98 5.53 -5.57
C LEU A 239 17.18 4.33 -6.50
N LEU A 240 16.15 3.51 -6.73
CA LEU A 240 16.19 2.38 -7.66
C LEU A 240 15.33 2.60 -8.91
N ALA A 241 14.78 3.82 -9.10
CA ALA A 241 13.86 4.15 -10.19
C ALA A 241 14.47 4.02 -11.60
N ASP A 242 15.80 4.13 -11.73
CA ASP A 242 16.52 4.22 -13.01
C ASP A 242 17.31 2.94 -13.35
N LEU A 243 17.37 1.99 -12.41
CA LEU A 243 17.98 0.66 -12.54
C LEU A 243 17.10 -0.32 -13.33
N ASN A 244 16.76 0.05 -14.57
CA ASN A 244 16.07 -0.81 -15.53
C ASN A 244 16.45 -0.45 -16.97
N LEU A 245 16.41 -1.44 -17.86
CA LEU A 245 16.85 -1.32 -19.25
C LEU A 245 16.06 -0.30 -20.10
N LYS A 246 14.84 0.11 -19.65
CA LYS A 246 14.04 1.14 -20.36
C LYS A 246 14.53 2.56 -20.09
N LYS A 247 15.20 2.80 -18.97
CA LYS A 247 15.81 4.10 -18.61
C LYS A 247 17.33 4.12 -18.77
N THR A 248 17.99 3.00 -18.45
CA THR A 248 19.45 2.85 -18.59
C THR A 248 19.77 1.67 -19.52
N PRO A 249 19.71 1.86 -20.86
CA PRO A 249 20.00 0.78 -21.82
C PRO A 249 21.43 0.23 -21.69
N GLN A 250 22.38 1.04 -21.20
CA GLN A 250 23.77 0.67 -20.94
C GLN A 250 23.92 -0.57 -20.02
N LEU A 251 22.89 -0.89 -19.21
CA LEU A 251 22.86 -2.09 -18.38
C LEU A 251 23.03 -3.41 -19.19
N VAL A 252 22.89 -3.39 -20.52
CA VAL A 252 23.24 -4.52 -21.41
C VAL A 252 24.69 -4.97 -21.25
N GLU A 253 25.65 -4.08 -20.91
CA GLU A 253 27.05 -4.48 -20.67
C GLU A 253 27.21 -5.43 -19.45
N LEU A 254 26.15 -5.58 -18.64
CA LEU A 254 26.11 -6.51 -17.50
C LEU A 254 25.67 -7.94 -17.89
N LEU A 255 25.41 -8.22 -19.16
CA LEU A 255 25.16 -9.56 -19.68
C LEU A 255 26.50 -10.20 -20.06
N GLU A 256 26.76 -11.41 -19.57
CA GLU A 256 27.86 -12.24 -20.09
C GLU A 256 27.39 -12.90 -21.41
N ASP A 257 28.28 -13.34 -22.31
CA ASP A 257 27.92 -13.74 -23.69
C ASP A 257 26.91 -14.91 -23.81
N SER A 258 26.53 -15.53 -22.69
CA SER A 258 25.50 -16.57 -22.56
C SER A 258 24.15 -16.11 -21.99
N ASP A 259 24.06 -14.88 -21.47
CA ASP A 259 22.90 -14.40 -20.71
C ASP A 259 21.85 -13.77 -21.63
N ASP A 260 20.58 -14.21 -21.49
CA ASP A 260 19.46 -13.59 -22.18
C ASP A 260 19.14 -12.21 -21.57
N VAL A 261 18.85 -11.21 -22.43
CA VAL A 261 18.31 -9.90 -22.04
C VAL A 261 17.06 -10.06 -21.16
N GLU A 262 16.24 -11.10 -21.42
CA GLU A 262 15.10 -11.42 -20.57
C GLU A 262 15.47 -11.74 -19.12
N GLU A 263 16.65 -12.30 -18.80
CA GLU A 263 17.04 -12.52 -17.40
C GLU A 263 17.25 -11.19 -16.67
N LEU A 264 17.93 -10.23 -17.30
CA LEU A 264 18.16 -8.92 -16.70
C LEU A 264 16.86 -8.10 -16.55
N LEU A 265 15.88 -8.30 -17.44
CA LEU A 265 14.52 -7.77 -17.31
C LEU A 265 13.69 -8.43 -16.18
N ARG A 266 14.07 -9.62 -15.71
CA ARG A 266 13.41 -10.36 -14.62
C ARG A 266 13.98 -10.02 -13.23
N LEU A 267 15.19 -9.47 -13.14
CA LEU A 267 15.84 -9.16 -11.87
C LEU A 267 15.22 -7.93 -11.16
N PRO A 268 14.98 -7.98 -9.84
CA PRO A 268 14.67 -6.79 -9.06
C PRO A 268 15.82 -5.76 -9.12
N PRO A 269 15.55 -4.44 -9.04
CA PRO A 269 16.59 -3.41 -9.15
C PRO A 269 17.77 -3.56 -8.18
N GLU A 270 17.53 -4.03 -6.94
CA GLU A 270 18.59 -4.36 -5.98
C GLU A 270 19.58 -5.43 -6.50
N LYS A 271 19.09 -6.37 -7.32
CA LYS A 271 19.90 -7.43 -7.94
C LYS A 271 20.59 -6.96 -9.22
N VAL A 272 19.97 -6.05 -9.98
CA VAL A 272 20.63 -5.32 -11.08
C VAL A 272 21.83 -4.53 -10.54
N LEU A 273 21.65 -3.79 -9.44
CA LEU A 273 22.71 -3.02 -8.80
C LEU A 273 23.84 -3.90 -8.23
N LEU A 274 23.51 -5.09 -7.69
CA LEU A 274 24.53 -6.07 -7.31
C LEU A 274 25.27 -6.64 -8.54
N LYS A 275 24.60 -6.91 -9.67
CA LYS A 275 25.29 -7.37 -10.89
C LYS A 275 26.24 -6.28 -11.41
N TRP A 276 25.81 -5.02 -11.41
CA TRP A 276 26.62 -3.85 -11.72
C TRP A 276 27.84 -3.68 -10.81
N MET A 277 27.65 -3.74 -9.49
CA MET A 277 28.77 -3.59 -8.56
C MET A 277 29.80 -4.71 -8.72
N ASN A 278 29.35 -5.97 -8.87
CA ASN A 278 30.25 -7.10 -9.13
C ASN A 278 30.95 -7.02 -10.49
N PHE A 279 30.31 -6.46 -11.52
CA PHE A 279 30.91 -6.28 -12.84
C PHE A 279 32.16 -5.38 -12.78
N HIS A 280 32.08 -4.24 -12.10
CA HIS A 280 33.23 -3.35 -11.90
C HIS A 280 34.25 -3.92 -10.90
N LEU A 281 33.81 -4.61 -9.86
CA LEU A 281 34.72 -5.31 -8.94
C LEU A 281 35.51 -6.44 -9.63
N LYS A 282 34.90 -7.18 -10.57
CA LYS A 282 35.60 -8.13 -11.46
C LYS A 282 36.66 -7.40 -12.29
N LYS A 283 36.30 -6.29 -12.96
CA LYS A 283 37.24 -5.45 -13.74
C LYS A 283 38.41 -4.93 -12.87
N GLY A 284 38.15 -4.59 -11.61
CA GLY A 284 39.16 -4.16 -10.63
C GLY A 284 39.95 -5.27 -9.92
N GLY A 285 39.79 -6.54 -10.32
CA GLY A 285 40.52 -7.68 -9.73
C GLY A 285 40.13 -8.03 -8.29
N TYR A 286 38.99 -7.54 -7.79
CA TYR A 286 38.51 -7.84 -6.44
C TYR A 286 38.02 -9.29 -6.34
N LYS A 287 38.46 -10.01 -5.30
CA LYS A 287 38.30 -11.48 -5.19
C LYS A 287 37.01 -11.95 -4.52
N LYS A 288 36.28 -11.07 -3.80
CA LYS A 288 35.01 -11.43 -3.14
C LYS A 288 33.83 -11.03 -4.04
N THR A 289 32.80 -11.85 -4.12
CA THR A 289 31.53 -11.49 -4.77
C THR A 289 30.58 -10.85 -3.75
N VAL A 290 30.08 -9.64 -4.04
CA VAL A 290 29.10 -8.94 -3.20
C VAL A 290 27.70 -9.51 -3.46
N SER A 291 27.04 -9.99 -2.42
CA SER A 291 25.74 -10.68 -2.45
C SER A 291 24.61 -9.92 -1.74
N ASN A 292 24.99 -9.03 -0.82
CA ASN A 292 24.11 -8.22 0.03
C ASN A 292 24.72 -6.82 0.26
N PHE A 293 23.89 -5.88 0.69
CA PHE A 293 24.29 -4.51 1.01
C PHE A 293 24.60 -4.31 2.50
N SER A 294 25.08 -5.34 3.21
CA SER A 294 25.39 -5.24 4.64
C SER A 294 26.73 -5.89 4.98
N ALA A 295 26.74 -7.17 5.35
CA ALA A 295 27.95 -7.88 5.78
C ALA A 295 29.10 -7.81 4.75
N ASP A 296 28.77 -7.84 3.46
CA ASP A 296 29.76 -7.83 2.37
C ASP A 296 30.37 -6.44 2.11
N LEU A 297 29.82 -5.39 2.74
CA LEU A 297 30.22 -3.98 2.59
C LEU A 297 30.74 -3.35 3.90
N LYS A 298 30.49 -3.97 5.06
CA LYS A 298 30.91 -3.50 6.40
C LYS A 298 32.40 -3.17 6.53
N ASP A 299 33.27 -3.88 5.81
CA ASP A 299 34.72 -3.65 5.85
C ASP A 299 35.19 -2.50 4.96
N ALA A 300 34.28 -1.83 4.23
CA ALA A 300 34.53 -0.80 3.23
C ALA A 300 35.48 -1.18 2.07
N GLN A 301 35.99 -2.42 2.00
CA GLN A 301 36.94 -2.84 0.97
C GLN A 301 36.28 -2.84 -0.41
N ALA A 302 35.05 -3.36 -0.51
CA ALA A 302 34.30 -3.38 -1.76
C ALA A 302 33.99 -1.96 -2.29
N TYR A 303 33.81 -0.96 -1.41
CA TYR A 303 33.69 0.43 -1.83
C TYR A 303 35.00 1.00 -2.35
N ALA A 304 36.12 0.79 -1.65
CA ALA A 304 37.43 1.28 -2.08
C ALA A 304 37.81 0.73 -3.48
N PHE A 305 37.59 -0.57 -3.73
CA PHE A 305 37.80 -1.16 -5.06
C PHE A 305 36.84 -0.58 -6.12
N LEU A 306 35.54 -0.41 -5.80
CA LEU A 306 34.56 0.15 -6.73
C LEU A 306 34.90 1.60 -7.13
N LEU A 307 35.23 2.46 -6.14
CA LEU A 307 35.58 3.86 -6.38
C LEU A 307 36.91 4.00 -7.13
N ASN A 308 37.89 3.12 -6.87
CA ASN A 308 39.14 3.09 -7.64
C ASN A 308 38.96 2.65 -9.10
N VAL A 309 37.90 1.89 -9.43
CA VAL A 309 37.55 1.53 -10.82
C VAL A 309 36.76 2.64 -11.52
N LEU A 310 35.82 3.29 -10.83
CA LEU A 310 34.94 4.32 -11.39
C LEU A 310 35.52 5.74 -11.38
N ALA A 311 36.50 6.00 -10.51
CA ALA A 311 37.14 7.30 -10.30
C ALA A 311 38.62 7.15 -9.90
N PRO A 312 39.47 6.47 -10.72
CA PRO A 312 40.89 6.28 -10.43
C PRO A 312 41.66 7.60 -10.28
N GLU A 313 41.21 8.68 -10.93
CA GLU A 313 41.80 10.01 -10.83
C GLU A 313 41.60 10.69 -9.46
N HIS A 314 40.71 10.14 -8.62
CA HIS A 314 40.44 10.61 -7.26
C HIS A 314 40.93 9.64 -6.17
N CYS A 315 41.57 8.53 -6.56
CA CYS A 315 42.11 7.48 -5.70
C CYS A 315 43.00 8.04 -4.59
N ASP A 316 42.87 7.45 -3.40
CA ASP A 316 43.74 7.72 -2.26
C ASP A 316 44.47 6.43 -1.85
N PRO A 317 45.80 6.32 -2.03
CA PRO A 317 46.54 5.09 -1.72
C PRO A 317 46.34 4.58 -0.30
N ALA A 318 46.11 5.48 0.67
CA ALA A 318 45.85 5.12 2.06
C ALA A 318 44.59 4.24 2.25
N THR A 319 43.63 4.25 1.31
CA THR A 319 42.39 3.44 1.41
C THR A 319 42.64 1.93 1.50
N LEU A 320 43.71 1.42 0.89
CA LEU A 320 44.02 0.00 0.84
C LEU A 320 44.95 -0.43 2.00
N ASP A 321 45.81 0.48 2.48
CA ASP A 321 46.73 0.26 3.59
C ASP A 321 46.09 0.53 4.97
N ALA A 322 45.02 1.33 5.03
CA ALA A 322 44.20 1.54 6.22
C ALA A 322 43.79 0.19 6.82
N LYS A 323 44.05 0.00 8.11
CA LYS A 323 43.82 -1.29 8.80
C LYS A 323 42.42 -1.32 9.41
N ASP A 324 42.03 -0.23 10.03
CA ASP A 324 40.74 -0.08 10.70
C ASP A 324 39.61 0.12 9.66
N PRO A 325 38.43 -0.51 9.83
CA PRO A 325 37.33 -0.36 8.89
C PRO A 325 36.62 1.00 8.95
N LEU A 326 36.65 1.71 10.09
CA LEU A 326 36.05 3.04 10.23
C LEU A 326 36.95 4.10 9.56
N GLU A 327 38.27 4.01 9.75
CA GLU A 327 39.27 4.77 9.00
C GLU A 327 39.09 4.59 7.48
N ARG A 328 38.97 3.33 7.03
CA ARG A 328 38.74 3.00 5.63
C ARG A 328 37.41 3.55 5.10
N ALA A 329 36.36 3.53 5.92
CA ALA A 329 35.04 4.07 5.56
C ALA A 329 35.05 5.60 5.43
N GLU A 330 35.76 6.35 6.29
CA GLU A 330 35.94 7.80 6.09
C GLU A 330 36.72 8.14 4.81
N LEU A 331 37.78 7.39 4.50
CA LEU A 331 38.53 7.59 3.25
C LEU A 331 37.66 7.29 2.01
N VAL A 332 36.83 6.25 2.07
CA VAL A 332 35.81 5.93 1.05
C VAL A 332 34.80 7.07 0.88
N LEU A 333 34.31 7.66 1.99
CA LEU A 333 33.37 8.79 1.93
C LEU A 333 34.04 10.08 1.42
N SER A 334 35.33 10.26 1.68
CA SER A 334 36.14 11.35 1.10
C SER A 334 36.29 11.19 -0.42
N HIS A 335 36.64 9.99 -0.90
CA HIS A 335 36.73 9.67 -2.34
C HIS A 335 35.37 9.83 -3.04
N ALA A 336 34.28 9.35 -2.42
CA ALA A 336 32.92 9.61 -2.92
C ALA A 336 32.60 11.12 -2.99
N GLY A 337 33.00 11.90 -1.98
CA GLY A 337 32.88 13.36 -2.00
C GLY A 337 33.62 14.01 -3.18
N ARG A 338 34.84 13.54 -3.51
CA ARG A 338 35.63 14.04 -4.66
C ARG A 338 34.91 13.80 -6.00
N MET A 339 34.21 12.67 -6.16
CA MET A 339 33.42 12.38 -7.37
C MET A 339 31.99 12.97 -7.37
N ASN A 340 31.72 14.04 -6.60
CA ASN A 340 30.41 14.67 -6.41
C ASN A 340 29.31 13.81 -5.76
N CYS A 341 29.62 12.58 -5.30
CA CYS A 341 28.69 11.76 -4.52
C CYS A 341 28.47 12.35 -3.12
N LYS A 342 27.53 13.30 -3.04
CA LYS A 342 27.07 13.99 -1.83
C LYS A 342 26.81 13.00 -0.71
N ARG A 343 27.61 13.08 0.36
CA ARG A 343 27.58 12.19 1.54
C ARG A 343 26.13 11.98 2.02
N TYR A 344 25.72 10.71 2.04
CA TYR A 344 24.35 10.27 2.37
C TYR A 344 24.30 9.40 3.64
N LEU A 345 25.49 9.00 4.12
CA LEU A 345 25.71 8.14 5.27
C LEU A 345 27.04 8.49 5.95
N THR A 346 27.23 8.03 7.19
CA THR A 346 28.48 8.16 7.98
C THR A 346 29.38 6.94 7.82
N ALA A 347 30.63 7.03 8.28
CA ALA A 347 31.52 5.87 8.35
C ALA A 347 31.01 4.82 9.35
N GLU A 348 30.37 5.27 10.43
CA GLU A 348 29.74 4.42 11.45
C GLU A 348 28.61 3.58 10.82
N GLU A 349 27.72 4.20 10.04
CA GLU A 349 26.61 3.53 9.32
C GLU A 349 27.11 2.51 8.26
N ILE A 350 28.31 2.69 7.72
CA ILE A 350 28.99 1.70 6.85
C ILE A 350 29.43 0.48 7.68
N VAL A 351 30.14 0.66 8.79
CA VAL A 351 30.66 -0.46 9.59
C VAL A 351 29.57 -1.17 10.42
N GLU A 352 28.52 -0.45 10.83
CA GLU A 352 27.26 -1.03 11.29
C GLU A 352 26.56 -1.83 10.19
N GLY A 353 26.77 -1.47 8.92
CA GLY A 353 26.28 -2.21 7.76
C GLY A 353 24.77 -2.14 7.60
N SER A 354 24.16 -0.96 7.79
CA SER A 354 22.74 -0.75 7.49
C SER A 354 22.44 -1.18 6.05
N PRO A 355 21.52 -2.14 5.81
CA PRO A 355 21.17 -2.57 4.46
C PRO A 355 20.55 -1.44 3.62
N THR A 356 19.80 -0.52 4.24
CA THR A 356 19.14 0.58 3.51
C THR A 356 20.12 1.66 3.10
N LEU A 357 21.02 2.07 4.00
CA LEU A 357 21.92 3.21 3.75
C LEU A 357 23.06 2.82 2.80
N ASN A 358 23.58 1.60 2.92
CA ASN A 358 24.55 1.07 1.96
C ASN A 358 23.93 0.87 0.57
N LEU A 359 22.69 0.33 0.48
CA LEU A 359 21.94 0.26 -0.78
C LEU A 359 21.76 1.65 -1.42
N ALA A 360 21.37 2.65 -0.61
CA ALA A 360 21.22 4.03 -1.06
C ALA A 360 22.53 4.64 -1.57
N PHE A 361 23.65 4.36 -0.91
CA PHE A 361 24.97 4.85 -1.30
C PHE A 361 25.47 4.21 -2.60
N VAL A 362 25.38 2.88 -2.74
CA VAL A 362 25.75 2.18 -3.99
C VAL A 362 24.87 2.67 -5.15
N ALA A 363 23.57 2.92 -4.93
CA ALA A 363 22.68 3.49 -5.93
C ALA A 363 23.05 4.94 -6.32
N GLN A 364 23.50 5.76 -5.36
CA GLN A 364 23.99 7.12 -5.67
C GLN A 364 25.29 7.08 -6.49
N ILE A 365 26.23 6.17 -6.18
CA ILE A 365 27.45 5.98 -6.98
C ILE A 365 27.07 5.56 -8.41
N PHE A 366 26.12 4.65 -8.59
CA PHE A 366 25.61 4.26 -9.92
C PHE A 366 25.02 5.44 -10.70
N HIS A 367 24.22 6.30 -10.07
CA HIS A 367 23.62 7.47 -10.73
C HIS A 367 24.64 8.55 -11.11
N GLU A 368 25.69 8.77 -10.31
CA GLU A 368 26.72 9.76 -10.59
C GLU A 368 27.75 9.24 -11.60
N ARG A 369 28.15 7.95 -11.50
CA ARG A 369 29.05 7.26 -12.44
C ARG A 369 28.72 5.77 -12.55
N ASN A 370 27.93 5.38 -13.53
CA ASN A 370 27.70 3.95 -13.81
C ASN A 370 28.91 3.26 -14.47
N GLY A 371 29.82 3.99 -15.13
CA GLY A 371 31.01 3.45 -15.79
C GLY A 371 30.73 2.44 -16.91
N LEU A 372 29.55 2.49 -17.53
CA LEU A 372 29.14 1.58 -18.61
C LEU A 372 29.30 2.26 -19.98
N ASN A 373 29.81 1.51 -20.96
CA ASN A 373 30.06 2.03 -22.31
C ASN A 373 28.77 2.11 -23.14
N THR A 374 28.75 3.06 -24.08
CA THR A 374 27.56 3.33 -24.92
C THR A 374 27.56 2.55 -26.23
N ASP A 375 28.67 1.89 -26.59
CA ASP A 375 28.89 1.19 -27.86
C ASP A 375 28.22 -0.20 -27.94
N GLY A 376 27.02 -0.31 -27.38
CA GLY A 376 26.26 -1.56 -27.29
C GLY A 376 25.78 -2.05 -28.67
N LYS A 377 26.02 -3.35 -28.95
CA LYS A 377 25.70 -4.00 -30.24
C LYS A 377 24.20 -4.15 -30.57
N TYR A 378 23.30 -3.62 -29.73
CA TYR A 378 21.85 -3.83 -29.83
C TYR A 378 21.12 -2.50 -29.87
N SER A 379 20.19 -2.36 -30.83
CA SER A 379 19.32 -1.19 -30.89
C SER A 379 18.30 -1.23 -29.76
N PHE A 380 18.05 -0.07 -29.13
CA PHE A 380 16.95 0.09 -28.18
C PHE A 380 15.58 -0.32 -28.76
N ALA A 381 15.41 -0.18 -30.09
CA ALA A 381 14.20 -0.61 -30.80
C ALA A 381 14.10 -2.14 -30.96
N GLU A 382 15.22 -2.87 -30.96
CA GLU A 382 15.23 -4.35 -31.02
C GLU A 382 14.94 -4.96 -29.64
N MET A 383 15.31 -4.26 -28.56
CA MET A 383 15.04 -4.69 -27.19
C MET A 383 13.58 -4.49 -26.75
N MET A 384 12.89 -3.49 -27.31
CA MET A 384 11.50 -3.14 -26.96
C MET A 384 10.47 -3.82 -27.88
N THR A 385 10.49 -5.16 -27.92
CA THR A 385 9.46 -5.96 -28.61
C THR A 385 8.12 -6.02 -27.86
N GLU A 386 8.05 -5.53 -26.62
CA GLU A 386 6.82 -5.48 -25.84
C GLU A 386 5.96 -4.25 -26.16
N ASP A 387 4.70 -4.51 -26.55
CA ASP A 387 3.66 -3.51 -26.72
C ASP A 387 3.47 -2.64 -25.45
N VAL A 388 3.30 -1.33 -25.67
CA VAL A 388 3.11 -0.32 -24.62
C VAL A 388 1.88 -0.61 -23.76
N GLN A 389 0.79 -1.11 -24.37
CA GLN A 389 -0.42 -1.48 -23.63
C GLN A 389 -0.18 -2.70 -22.73
N THR A 390 0.53 -3.72 -23.23
CA THR A 390 0.98 -4.90 -22.47
C THR A 390 1.82 -4.47 -21.25
N CYS A 391 2.73 -3.51 -21.41
CA CYS A 391 3.51 -2.94 -20.32
C CYS A 391 2.64 -2.19 -19.29
N ARG A 392 1.60 -1.48 -19.74
CA ARG A 392 0.66 -0.77 -18.84
C ARG A 392 -0.21 -1.75 -18.05
N GLU A 393 -0.70 -2.81 -18.69
CA GLU A 393 -1.50 -3.85 -18.02
C GLU A 393 -0.68 -4.68 -17.03
N GLU A 394 0.58 -5.05 -17.35
CA GLU A 394 1.53 -5.68 -16.41
C GLU A 394 1.58 -4.89 -15.10
N ARG A 395 1.93 -3.60 -15.20
CA ARG A 395 2.09 -2.71 -14.05
C ARG A 395 0.80 -2.60 -13.24
N CYS A 396 -0.34 -2.47 -13.90
CA CYS A 396 -1.64 -2.36 -13.24
C CYS A 396 -1.97 -3.62 -12.42
N TYR A 397 -1.83 -4.81 -13.00
CA TYR A 397 -2.11 -6.06 -12.27
C TYR A 397 -1.07 -6.37 -11.20
N ARG A 398 0.21 -6.07 -11.41
CA ARG A 398 1.28 -6.23 -10.41
C ARG A 398 1.00 -5.44 -9.14
N LEU A 399 0.72 -4.14 -9.28
CA LEU A 399 0.40 -3.26 -8.16
C LEU A 399 -0.90 -3.67 -7.46
N TRP A 400 -1.92 -4.06 -8.25
CA TRP A 400 -3.16 -4.59 -7.72
C TRP A 400 -2.95 -5.85 -6.86
N ILE A 401 -2.25 -6.87 -7.36
CA ILE A 401 -1.96 -8.11 -6.62
C ILE A 401 -1.20 -7.81 -5.32
N ASN A 402 -0.13 -7.00 -5.39
CA ASN A 402 0.67 -6.66 -4.21
C ASN A 402 -0.15 -5.91 -3.15
N SER A 403 -1.22 -5.21 -3.53
CA SER A 403 -2.14 -4.55 -2.59
C SER A 403 -3.12 -5.49 -1.86
N LEU A 404 -3.32 -6.74 -2.31
CA LEU A 404 -4.26 -7.70 -1.71
C LEU A 404 -3.76 -8.35 -0.40
N GLY A 405 -2.51 -8.08 0.00
CA GLY A 405 -1.90 -8.68 1.18
C GLY A 405 -1.70 -10.19 1.08
N ILE A 406 -1.32 -10.69 -0.10
CA ILE A 406 -0.98 -12.09 -0.35
C ILE A 406 0.41 -12.47 0.22
N GLY A 407 0.68 -13.77 0.36
CA GLY A 407 1.93 -14.30 0.86
C GLY A 407 3.13 -14.03 -0.06
N SER A 408 2.93 -14.06 -1.37
CA SER A 408 3.93 -13.78 -2.41
C SER A 408 4.02 -12.29 -2.74
N TYR A 409 5.17 -11.82 -3.24
CA TYR A 409 5.32 -10.47 -3.79
C TYR A 409 5.65 -10.59 -5.28
N VAL A 410 4.98 -9.79 -6.12
CA VAL A 410 5.13 -9.83 -7.57
C VAL A 410 6.09 -8.74 -8.04
N ASN A 411 7.15 -9.15 -8.73
CA ASN A 411 8.07 -8.28 -9.45
C ASN A 411 7.71 -8.19 -10.93
N ASN A 412 7.20 -9.28 -11.52
CA ASN A 412 6.77 -9.37 -12.93
C ASN A 412 5.59 -10.37 -13.06
N VAL A 413 4.40 -9.90 -13.46
CA VAL A 413 3.21 -10.78 -13.55
C VAL A 413 3.29 -11.87 -14.62
N PHE A 414 4.20 -11.79 -15.59
CA PHE A 414 4.35 -12.82 -16.62
C PHE A 414 5.18 -14.01 -16.15
N GLU A 415 6.06 -13.83 -15.16
CA GLU A 415 6.93 -14.88 -14.63
C GLU A 415 6.47 -15.43 -13.29
N ASP A 416 6.19 -14.55 -12.32
CA ASP A 416 5.95 -14.95 -10.93
C ASP A 416 4.68 -15.83 -10.79
N VAL A 417 3.73 -15.71 -11.73
CA VAL A 417 2.49 -16.50 -11.79
C VAL A 417 2.64 -17.88 -12.44
N ARG A 418 3.74 -18.18 -13.16
CA ARG A 418 3.90 -19.42 -13.98
C ARG A 418 3.96 -20.71 -13.16
N ASN A 419 4.12 -20.60 -11.85
CA ASN A 419 4.06 -21.71 -10.91
C ASN A 419 2.64 -21.92 -10.32
N GLY A 420 1.67 -21.08 -10.68
CA GLY A 420 0.27 -21.09 -10.23
C GLY A 420 0.02 -20.61 -8.80
N TRP A 421 1.04 -20.55 -7.93
CA TRP A 421 0.88 -20.28 -6.50
C TRP A 421 0.28 -18.89 -6.22
N ILE A 422 0.78 -17.86 -6.91
CA ILE A 422 0.29 -16.48 -6.72
C ILE A 422 -1.18 -16.35 -7.15
N LEU A 423 -1.58 -17.03 -8.23
CA LEU A 423 -2.97 -17.02 -8.68
C LEU A 423 -3.91 -17.77 -7.73
N LEU A 424 -3.42 -18.80 -7.04
CA LEU A 424 -4.15 -19.43 -5.92
C LEU A 424 -4.27 -18.49 -4.71
N GLU A 425 -3.18 -17.81 -4.31
CA GLU A 425 -3.25 -16.81 -3.22
C GLU A 425 -4.22 -15.66 -3.55
N VAL A 426 -4.27 -15.20 -4.81
CA VAL A 426 -5.26 -14.20 -5.28
C VAL A 426 -6.68 -14.77 -5.24
N LEU A 427 -6.91 -16.00 -5.70
CA LEU A 427 -8.23 -16.64 -5.68
C LEU A 427 -8.79 -16.78 -4.25
N ASP A 428 -7.98 -17.23 -3.29
CA ASP A 428 -8.41 -17.40 -1.90
C ASP A 428 -8.59 -16.05 -1.17
N LYS A 429 -7.99 -14.97 -1.67
CA LYS A 429 -8.25 -13.60 -1.19
C LYS A 429 -9.57 -13.01 -1.71
N ILE A 430 -9.89 -13.22 -2.98
CA ILE A 430 -11.10 -12.63 -3.61
C ILE A 430 -12.34 -13.52 -3.49
N SER A 431 -12.14 -14.81 -3.17
CA SER A 431 -13.17 -15.83 -2.99
C SER A 431 -12.69 -16.87 -1.97
N SER A 432 -12.64 -16.49 -0.69
CA SER A 432 -12.07 -17.33 0.37
C SER A 432 -12.74 -18.70 0.51
N GLY A 433 -11.92 -19.73 0.67
CA GLY A 433 -12.34 -21.13 0.66
C GLY A 433 -12.43 -21.75 -0.73
N SER A 434 -12.18 -21.00 -1.81
CA SER A 434 -12.15 -21.57 -3.17
C SER A 434 -10.93 -22.45 -3.43
N VAL A 435 -9.81 -22.22 -2.72
CA VAL A 435 -8.57 -22.99 -2.89
C VAL A 435 -8.50 -24.14 -1.89
N ASN A 436 -8.57 -25.37 -2.39
CA ASN A 436 -8.15 -26.55 -1.64
C ASN A 436 -6.61 -26.64 -1.63
N TRP A 437 -6.00 -26.06 -0.61
CA TRP A 437 -4.55 -26.04 -0.40
C TRP A 437 -3.89 -27.43 -0.25
N LYS A 438 -4.66 -28.51 -0.03
CA LYS A 438 -4.10 -29.89 0.01
C LYS A 438 -3.63 -30.41 -1.35
N HIS A 439 -4.08 -29.79 -2.45
CA HIS A 439 -3.63 -30.10 -3.81
C HIS A 439 -2.68 -29.04 -4.38
N ALA A 440 -2.34 -28.01 -3.60
CA ALA A 440 -1.47 -26.92 -4.02
C ALA A 440 -0.01 -27.18 -3.61
N SER A 441 0.91 -27.15 -4.56
CA SER A 441 2.35 -27.27 -4.32
C SER A 441 2.98 -25.90 -4.06
N LYS A 442 3.49 -25.69 -2.84
CA LYS A 442 4.18 -24.44 -2.46
C LYS A 442 5.56 -24.32 -3.14
N PRO A 443 5.95 -23.12 -3.66
CA PRO A 443 7.30 -22.86 -4.14
C PRO A 443 8.39 -23.04 -3.07
N PRO A 444 9.66 -23.35 -3.45
CA PRO A 444 10.16 -23.50 -4.82
C PRO A 444 9.79 -24.85 -5.46
N ILE A 445 9.16 -24.81 -6.65
CA ILE A 445 8.66 -26.01 -7.35
C ILE A 445 9.69 -26.51 -8.36
N LYS A 446 10.42 -27.58 -8.00
CA LYS A 446 11.37 -28.27 -8.93
C LYS A 446 10.66 -29.10 -10.00
N MET A 447 9.63 -29.86 -9.64
CA MET A 447 8.95 -30.78 -10.57
C MET A 447 7.98 -30.04 -11.49
N PRO A 448 8.09 -30.10 -12.83
CA PRO A 448 7.22 -29.35 -13.74
C PRO A 448 5.72 -29.66 -13.57
N PHE A 449 5.36 -30.92 -13.36
CA PHE A 449 3.95 -31.32 -13.22
C PHE A 449 3.24 -30.60 -12.07
N ARG A 450 3.94 -30.30 -10.97
CA ARG A 450 3.38 -29.55 -9.82
C ARG A 450 3.03 -28.09 -10.14
N LYS A 451 3.71 -27.48 -11.12
CA LYS A 451 3.31 -26.17 -11.66
C LYS A 451 2.00 -26.29 -12.45
N VAL A 452 1.87 -27.36 -13.25
CA VAL A 452 0.67 -27.65 -14.04
C VAL A 452 -0.52 -28.00 -13.14
N GLU A 453 -0.33 -28.75 -12.06
CA GLU A 453 -1.37 -29.04 -11.05
C GLU A 453 -1.93 -27.75 -10.43
N ASN A 454 -1.06 -26.86 -9.92
CA ASN A 454 -1.47 -25.55 -9.40
C ASN A 454 -2.26 -24.75 -10.46
N CYS A 455 -1.75 -24.66 -11.68
CA CYS A 455 -2.40 -23.88 -12.74
C CYS A 455 -3.72 -24.51 -13.23
N ASN A 456 -3.83 -25.84 -13.23
CA ASN A 456 -5.10 -26.54 -13.50
C ASN A 456 -6.13 -26.27 -12.40
N GLN A 457 -5.71 -26.19 -11.14
CA GLN A 457 -6.59 -25.77 -10.03
C GLN A 457 -7.08 -24.32 -10.21
N VAL A 458 -6.20 -23.39 -10.59
CA VAL A 458 -6.57 -22.00 -10.94
C VAL A 458 -7.63 -21.96 -12.05
N VAL A 459 -7.42 -22.68 -13.15
CA VAL A 459 -8.36 -22.72 -14.29
C VAL A 459 -9.68 -23.39 -13.89
N LYS A 460 -9.66 -24.44 -13.06
CA LYS A 460 -10.86 -25.09 -12.51
C LYS A 460 -11.70 -24.11 -11.68
N ILE A 461 -11.07 -23.39 -10.75
CA ILE A 461 -11.74 -22.40 -9.90
C ILE A 461 -12.27 -21.24 -10.76
N GLY A 462 -11.49 -20.72 -11.72
CA GLY A 462 -11.97 -19.68 -12.64
C GLY A 462 -13.22 -20.10 -13.41
N LYS A 463 -13.28 -21.34 -13.92
CA LYS A 463 -14.48 -21.89 -14.58
C LYS A 463 -15.66 -22.06 -13.62
N GLN A 464 -15.43 -22.41 -12.35
CA GLN A 464 -16.47 -22.42 -11.31
C GLN A 464 -17.00 -21.01 -11.01
N LEU A 465 -16.12 -19.99 -10.94
CA LEU A 465 -16.44 -18.57 -10.81
C LEU A 465 -16.99 -17.93 -12.12
N LYS A 466 -17.38 -18.75 -13.10
CA LYS A 466 -17.98 -18.36 -14.39
C LYS A 466 -17.11 -17.44 -15.26
N PHE A 467 -15.80 -17.53 -15.13
CA PHE A 467 -14.88 -16.82 -16.02
C PHE A 467 -14.89 -17.43 -17.42
N SER A 468 -14.84 -16.58 -18.45
CA SER A 468 -14.67 -17.02 -19.83
C SER A 468 -13.22 -17.45 -20.04
N LEU A 469 -12.96 -18.75 -19.79
CA LEU A 469 -11.68 -19.43 -19.95
C LEU A 469 -11.79 -20.52 -21.03
N VAL A 470 -12.37 -20.14 -22.18
CA VAL A 470 -12.50 -20.98 -23.37
C VAL A 470 -11.11 -21.30 -23.91
N ASN A 471 -10.84 -22.60 -24.14
CA ASN A 471 -9.56 -23.12 -24.61
C ASN A 471 -8.32 -22.74 -23.76
N VAL A 472 -8.51 -22.38 -22.49
CA VAL A 472 -7.42 -22.19 -21.52
C VAL A 472 -7.23 -23.44 -20.66
N ALA A 473 -6.00 -23.91 -20.56
CA ALA A 473 -5.52 -24.98 -19.68
C ALA A 473 -4.47 -24.45 -18.68
N GLY A 474 -4.12 -25.25 -17.66
CA GLY A 474 -3.08 -24.84 -16.71
C GLY A 474 -1.69 -24.71 -17.36
N ASN A 475 -1.43 -25.48 -18.43
CA ASN A 475 -0.15 -25.43 -19.13
C ASN A 475 0.13 -24.08 -19.82
N ASP A 476 -0.89 -23.37 -20.29
CA ASP A 476 -0.72 -22.02 -20.89
C ASP A 476 -0.13 -21.01 -19.90
N ILE A 477 -0.51 -21.12 -18.62
CA ILE A 477 0.00 -20.30 -17.53
C ILE A 477 1.45 -20.67 -17.23
N VAL A 478 1.79 -21.98 -17.21
CA VAL A 478 3.17 -22.45 -17.02
C VAL A 478 4.09 -22.02 -18.18
N GLN A 479 3.57 -22.03 -19.41
CA GLN A 479 4.26 -21.53 -20.60
C GLN A 479 4.44 -20.01 -20.62
N GLY A 480 3.73 -19.25 -19.77
CA GLY A 480 3.86 -17.79 -19.69
C GLY A 480 3.09 -17.04 -20.78
N ASN A 481 1.95 -17.58 -21.25
CA ASN A 481 1.14 -16.98 -22.30
C ASN A 481 0.56 -15.62 -21.86
N LYS A 482 1.29 -14.53 -22.18
CA LYS A 482 1.00 -13.15 -21.75
C LYS A 482 -0.47 -12.76 -21.98
N LYS A 483 -1.03 -13.06 -23.15
CA LYS A 483 -2.42 -12.75 -23.52
C LYS A 483 -3.45 -13.44 -22.62
N LEU A 484 -3.23 -14.72 -22.30
CA LEU A 484 -4.15 -15.48 -21.42
C LEU A 484 -3.98 -15.09 -19.94
N ILE A 485 -2.76 -14.77 -19.51
CA ILE A 485 -2.48 -14.24 -18.18
C ILE A 485 -3.20 -12.90 -17.97
N LEU A 486 -3.08 -11.93 -18.89
CA LEU A 486 -3.79 -10.64 -18.79
C LEU A 486 -5.33 -10.80 -18.83
N GLY A 487 -5.83 -11.74 -19.63
CA GLY A 487 -7.26 -12.07 -19.69
C GLY A 487 -7.80 -12.59 -18.34
N LEU A 488 -7.07 -13.52 -17.71
CA LEU A 488 -7.40 -14.06 -16.39
C LEU A 488 -7.28 -12.99 -15.30
N LEU A 489 -6.21 -12.18 -15.30
CA LEU A 489 -6.00 -11.11 -14.32
C LEU A 489 -7.08 -10.02 -14.40
N TRP A 490 -7.53 -9.65 -15.60
CA TRP A 490 -8.70 -8.80 -15.80
C TRP A 490 -9.97 -9.38 -15.15
N GLN A 491 -10.24 -10.67 -15.38
CA GLN A 491 -11.42 -11.35 -14.84
C GLN A 491 -11.37 -11.44 -13.30
N LEU A 492 -10.20 -11.74 -12.72
CA LEU A 492 -9.97 -11.73 -11.27
C LEU A 492 -10.21 -10.34 -10.66
N MET A 493 -9.66 -9.28 -11.27
CA MET A 493 -9.83 -7.89 -10.83
C MET A 493 -11.30 -7.44 -10.89
N ARG A 494 -11.98 -7.69 -12.02
CA ARG A 494 -13.41 -7.36 -12.18
C ARG A 494 -14.27 -8.15 -11.20
N PHE A 495 -14.02 -9.45 -11.03
CA PHE A 495 -14.75 -10.28 -10.07
C PHE A 495 -14.61 -9.76 -8.64
N HIS A 496 -13.39 -9.45 -8.20
CA HIS A 496 -13.13 -8.89 -6.87
C HIS A 496 -13.93 -7.60 -6.64
N MET A 497 -13.89 -6.67 -7.60
CA MET A 497 -14.64 -5.41 -7.51
C MET A 497 -16.16 -5.63 -7.44
N LEU A 498 -16.70 -6.63 -8.15
CA LEU A 498 -18.12 -6.98 -8.07
C LEU A 498 -18.49 -7.66 -6.74
N GLN A 499 -17.63 -8.51 -6.16
CA GLN A 499 -17.88 -9.07 -4.81
C GLN A 499 -17.86 -7.98 -3.73
N LEU A 500 -16.94 -7.01 -3.83
CA LEU A 500 -16.90 -5.84 -2.95
C LEU A 500 -18.22 -5.05 -3.03
N LEU A 501 -18.76 -4.81 -4.23
CA LEU A 501 -20.09 -4.16 -4.39
C LEU A 501 -21.26 -5.05 -3.93
N LYS A 502 -21.18 -6.38 -4.07
CA LYS A 502 -22.21 -7.33 -3.62
C LYS A 502 -22.31 -7.36 -2.09
N SER A 503 -21.19 -7.32 -1.38
CA SER A 503 -21.14 -7.37 0.09
C SER A 503 -21.86 -6.18 0.77
N LEU A 504 -21.86 -5.00 0.14
CA LEU A 504 -22.53 -3.80 0.65
C LEU A 504 -24.06 -3.78 0.43
N ARG A 505 -24.60 -4.68 -0.40
CA ARG A 505 -26.04 -4.68 -0.80
C ARG A 505 -26.92 -5.64 0.01
N SER A 506 -26.43 -6.17 1.14
CA SER A 506 -27.08 -7.24 1.92
C SER A 506 -28.50 -6.95 2.46
N ARG A 507 -29.04 -5.72 2.30
CA ARG A 507 -30.42 -5.36 2.66
C ARG A 507 -31.36 -5.08 1.47
N THR A 508 -30.91 -5.06 0.21
CA THR A 508 -31.79 -4.76 -0.94
C THR A 508 -31.48 -5.62 -2.18
N GLN A 509 -32.32 -6.64 -2.39
CA GLN A 509 -32.44 -7.52 -3.57
C GLN A 509 -31.17 -8.30 -3.98
N GLY A 510 -31.29 -9.63 -4.03
CA GLY A 510 -30.23 -10.56 -4.44
C GLY A 510 -29.84 -10.55 -5.92
N LYS A 511 -30.08 -9.44 -6.65
CA LYS A 511 -29.64 -9.28 -8.05
C LYS A 511 -28.13 -9.17 -8.10
N GLU A 512 -27.49 -9.94 -8.97
CA GLU A 512 -26.06 -9.82 -9.21
C GLU A 512 -25.68 -8.44 -9.78
N MET A 513 -24.56 -7.90 -9.33
CA MET A 513 -24.11 -6.57 -9.75
C MET A 513 -23.52 -6.65 -11.17
N THR A 514 -24.16 -6.00 -12.15
CA THR A 514 -23.66 -5.96 -13.53
C THR A 514 -23.02 -4.63 -13.89
N ASP A 515 -22.22 -4.62 -14.97
CA ASP A 515 -21.55 -3.43 -15.51
C ASP A 515 -22.58 -2.33 -15.86
N ALA A 516 -23.78 -2.73 -16.31
CA ALA A 516 -24.91 -1.83 -16.57
C ALA A 516 -25.52 -1.24 -15.28
N ASP A 517 -25.52 -1.97 -14.16
CA ASP A 517 -25.94 -1.44 -12.85
C ASP A 517 -24.96 -0.38 -12.32
N ILE A 518 -23.66 -0.51 -12.62
CA ILE A 518 -22.62 0.49 -12.28
C ILE A 518 -22.86 1.77 -13.10
N LEU A 519 -23.05 1.62 -14.41
CA LEU A 519 -23.32 2.71 -15.36
C LEU A 519 -24.61 3.47 -14.98
N SER A 520 -25.69 2.72 -14.70
CA SER A 520 -26.97 3.26 -14.23
C SER A 520 -26.83 4.01 -12.90
N TRP A 521 -26.06 3.48 -11.96
CA TRP A 521 -25.78 4.16 -10.69
C TRP A 521 -25.03 5.48 -10.91
N ALA A 522 -23.97 5.50 -11.73
CA ALA A 522 -23.17 6.70 -11.95
C ALA A 522 -23.99 7.82 -12.62
N ASN A 523 -24.70 7.49 -13.70
CA ASN A 523 -25.60 8.44 -14.39
C ASN A 523 -26.71 8.97 -13.47
N ARG A 524 -27.25 8.14 -12.57
CA ARG A 524 -28.25 8.56 -11.57
C ARG A 524 -27.64 9.48 -10.51
N LYS A 525 -26.47 9.14 -9.95
CA LYS A 525 -25.79 9.89 -8.90
C LYS A 525 -25.39 11.31 -9.36
N VAL A 526 -24.91 11.44 -10.62
CA VAL A 526 -24.66 12.75 -11.25
C VAL A 526 -25.96 13.54 -11.43
N ARG A 527 -27.04 12.89 -11.92
CA ARG A 527 -28.34 13.54 -12.14
C ARG A 527 -29.00 14.05 -10.85
N THR A 528 -28.83 13.35 -9.72
CA THR A 528 -29.32 13.78 -8.40
C THR A 528 -28.76 15.15 -7.97
N MET A 529 -27.57 15.54 -8.44
CA MET A 529 -26.98 16.86 -8.19
C MET A 529 -27.37 17.93 -9.23
N GLY A 530 -28.48 17.74 -9.95
CA GLY A 530 -29.00 18.68 -10.95
C GLY A 530 -28.18 18.77 -12.25
N ARG A 531 -27.17 17.92 -12.44
CA ARG A 531 -26.33 17.93 -13.64
C ARG A 531 -26.99 17.12 -14.76
N LYS A 532 -27.08 17.70 -15.97
CA LYS A 532 -27.63 17.04 -17.18
C LYS A 532 -26.64 16.10 -17.88
N LEU A 533 -25.39 16.07 -17.43
CA LEU A 533 -24.28 15.25 -17.91
C LEU A 533 -24.56 13.75 -17.69
N GLN A 534 -24.41 12.95 -18.75
CA GLN A 534 -24.65 11.50 -18.80
C GLN A 534 -23.55 10.85 -19.65
N ILE A 535 -23.39 9.53 -19.55
CA ILE A 535 -22.59 8.70 -20.46
C ILE A 535 -23.39 7.49 -20.94
N GLU A 536 -23.21 7.09 -22.20
CA GLU A 536 -23.91 5.93 -22.77
C GLU A 536 -23.23 4.59 -22.45
N SER A 537 -21.91 4.60 -22.22
CA SER A 537 -21.13 3.42 -21.84
C SER A 537 -19.77 3.80 -21.27
N PHE A 538 -19.02 2.82 -20.74
CA PHE A 538 -17.61 3.02 -20.35
C PHE A 538 -16.63 3.16 -21.54
N LYS A 539 -17.12 3.22 -22.78
CA LYS A 539 -16.35 3.55 -24.01
C LYS A 539 -16.60 4.97 -24.53
N ASP A 540 -17.52 5.70 -23.90
CA ASP A 540 -17.99 7.01 -24.33
C ASP A 540 -16.85 8.03 -24.43
N LYS A 541 -16.65 8.64 -25.60
CA LYS A 541 -15.50 9.53 -25.83
C LYS A 541 -15.56 10.85 -25.06
N SER A 542 -16.73 11.25 -24.54
CA SER A 542 -16.86 12.39 -23.62
C SER A 542 -16.09 12.19 -22.31
N LEU A 543 -15.84 10.95 -21.89
CA LEU A 543 -15.06 10.60 -20.70
C LEU A 543 -13.63 11.17 -20.72
N SER A 544 -13.05 11.35 -21.91
CA SER A 544 -11.69 11.89 -22.09
C SER A 544 -11.50 13.29 -21.51
N SER A 545 -12.58 14.10 -21.43
CA SER A 545 -12.59 15.43 -20.78
C SER A 545 -12.35 15.37 -19.27
N GLY A 546 -12.58 14.22 -18.63
CA GLY A 546 -12.62 14.05 -17.18
C GLY A 546 -13.87 14.62 -16.49
N LEU A 547 -14.67 15.46 -17.16
CA LEU A 547 -15.78 16.18 -16.54
C LEU A 547 -16.83 15.26 -15.92
N PHE A 548 -17.11 14.09 -16.52
CA PHE A 548 -18.02 13.10 -15.93
C PHE A 548 -17.56 12.64 -14.55
N PHE A 549 -16.28 12.27 -14.40
CA PHE A 549 -15.74 11.80 -13.13
C PHE A 549 -15.66 12.90 -12.08
N LEU A 550 -15.32 14.13 -12.47
CA LEU A 550 -15.28 15.26 -11.52
C LEU A 550 -16.68 15.60 -10.99
N ASN A 551 -17.71 15.52 -11.84
CA ASN A 551 -19.11 15.67 -11.40
C ASN A 551 -19.59 14.48 -10.56
N LEU A 552 -19.14 13.25 -10.85
CA LEU A 552 -19.46 12.05 -10.07
C LEU A 552 -18.80 12.07 -8.68
N LEU A 553 -17.51 12.44 -8.60
CA LEU A 553 -16.78 12.59 -7.34
C LEU A 553 -17.41 13.68 -6.46
N TRP A 554 -17.71 14.85 -7.05
CA TRP A 554 -18.44 15.93 -6.37
C TRP A 554 -19.85 15.51 -5.92
N ALA A 555 -20.53 14.63 -6.66
CA ALA A 555 -21.82 14.07 -6.27
C ALA A 555 -21.74 13.01 -5.16
N VAL A 556 -20.57 12.40 -4.93
CA VAL A 556 -20.30 11.48 -3.82
C VAL A 556 -19.88 12.23 -2.56
N GLU A 557 -19.00 13.23 -2.71
CA GLU A 557 -18.56 14.11 -1.64
C GLU A 557 -18.21 15.49 -2.21
N PRO A 558 -19.06 16.52 -2.04
CA PRO A 558 -18.80 17.85 -2.59
C PRO A 558 -17.50 18.49 -2.10
N ARG A 559 -16.99 18.09 -0.93
CA ARG A 559 -15.81 18.68 -0.29
C ARG A 559 -14.48 18.39 -0.99
N VAL A 560 -14.40 17.31 -1.79
CA VAL A 560 -13.11 16.88 -2.39
C VAL A 560 -12.80 17.45 -3.78
N VAL A 561 -13.78 18.09 -4.43
CA VAL A 561 -13.63 18.66 -5.78
C VAL A 561 -13.69 20.18 -5.71
N ASN A 562 -12.55 20.85 -5.95
CA ASN A 562 -12.50 22.30 -6.11
C ASN A 562 -12.62 22.65 -7.60
N TRP A 563 -13.81 23.15 -7.99
CA TRP A 563 -14.11 23.52 -9.38
C TRP A 563 -13.21 24.61 -9.96
N ASN A 564 -12.56 25.43 -9.14
CA ASN A 564 -11.60 26.44 -9.61
C ASN A 564 -10.28 25.83 -10.13
N LEU A 565 -10.07 24.53 -9.93
CA LEU A 565 -8.89 23.78 -10.36
C LEU A 565 -9.19 22.83 -11.54
N VAL A 566 -10.44 22.82 -12.00
CA VAL A 566 -10.95 21.98 -13.09
C VAL A 566 -10.90 22.75 -14.40
N THR A 567 -10.20 22.17 -15.39
CA THR A 567 -10.16 22.68 -16.77
C THR A 567 -11.33 22.12 -17.58
N LYS A 568 -11.58 22.65 -18.78
CA LYS A 568 -12.72 22.17 -19.59
C LYS A 568 -12.49 20.74 -20.14
N GLY A 569 -11.25 20.40 -20.45
CA GLY A 569 -10.89 19.12 -21.08
C GLY A 569 -11.03 19.15 -22.60
N GLU A 570 -10.87 20.32 -23.22
CA GLU A 570 -10.87 20.52 -24.68
C GLU A 570 -9.50 20.10 -25.26
N THR A 571 -8.40 20.63 -24.75
CA THR A 571 -7.02 20.25 -25.16
C THR A 571 -6.51 19.03 -24.40
N ASP A 572 -5.52 18.32 -24.93
CA ASP A 572 -5.01 17.10 -24.29
C ASP A 572 -4.25 17.39 -22.98
N ASP A 573 -3.64 18.57 -22.84
CA ASP A 573 -3.10 19.06 -21.56
C ASP A 573 -4.21 19.30 -20.52
N GLU A 574 -5.34 19.92 -20.90
CA GLU A 574 -6.49 20.07 -20.00
C GLU A 574 -7.08 18.72 -19.59
N LYS A 575 -7.19 17.77 -20.54
CA LYS A 575 -7.66 16.40 -20.27
C LYS A 575 -6.74 15.69 -19.28
N ARG A 576 -5.41 15.79 -19.48
CA ARG A 576 -4.40 15.19 -18.60
C ARG A 576 -4.37 15.83 -17.22
N LEU A 577 -4.56 17.16 -17.13
CA LEU A 577 -4.65 17.90 -15.88
C LEU A 577 -5.92 17.52 -15.08
N ASN A 578 -7.06 17.34 -15.76
CA ASN A 578 -8.27 16.80 -15.14
C ASN A 578 -8.08 15.34 -14.71
N ALA A 579 -7.48 14.49 -15.56
CA ALA A 579 -7.28 13.06 -15.28
C ALA A 579 -6.37 12.81 -14.07
N THR A 580 -5.27 13.57 -13.94
CA THR A 580 -4.35 13.47 -12.78
C THR A 580 -5.04 13.91 -11.48
N TYR A 581 -5.90 14.93 -11.55
CA TYR A 581 -6.75 15.36 -10.44
C TYR A 581 -7.79 14.30 -10.07
N ILE A 582 -8.48 13.69 -11.05
CA ILE A 582 -9.46 12.60 -10.83
C ILE A 582 -8.83 11.41 -10.10
N VAL A 583 -7.67 10.94 -10.56
CA VAL A 583 -6.96 9.81 -9.93
C VAL A 583 -6.60 10.14 -8.48
N SER A 584 -6.14 11.37 -8.22
CA SER A 584 -5.76 11.82 -6.88
C SER A 584 -6.97 11.98 -5.95
N VAL A 585 -8.04 12.64 -6.42
CA VAL A 585 -9.29 12.82 -5.65
C VAL A 585 -9.98 11.48 -5.38
N ALA A 586 -9.96 10.54 -6.33
CA ALA A 586 -10.47 9.19 -6.09
C ALA A 586 -9.64 8.46 -5.01
N ARG A 587 -8.31 8.52 -5.06
CA ARG A 587 -7.44 7.94 -4.01
C ARG A 587 -7.67 8.59 -2.64
N LYS A 588 -7.92 9.90 -2.59
CA LYS A 588 -8.26 10.69 -1.38
C LYS A 588 -9.58 10.22 -0.73
N LEU A 589 -10.58 9.87 -1.54
CA LEU A 589 -11.83 9.25 -1.05
C LEU A 589 -11.68 7.81 -0.56
N GLY A 590 -10.54 7.15 -0.81
CA GLY A 590 -10.30 5.75 -0.45
C GLY A 590 -10.14 4.80 -1.64
N CYS A 591 -10.39 5.24 -2.88
CA CYS A 591 -10.34 4.36 -4.06
C CYS A 591 -8.91 3.85 -4.30
N SER A 592 -8.66 2.58 -3.99
CA SER A 592 -7.37 1.90 -4.17
C SER A 592 -7.19 1.49 -5.64
N VAL A 593 -7.03 2.49 -6.53
CA VAL A 593 -7.02 2.33 -7.99
C VAL A 593 -5.64 2.54 -8.62
N PHE A 594 -5.34 1.70 -9.62
CA PHE A 594 -4.01 1.53 -10.22
C PHE A 594 -3.87 2.03 -11.67
N LEU A 595 -4.97 2.53 -12.25
CA LEU A 595 -4.97 3.17 -13.57
C LEU A 595 -4.08 4.43 -13.59
N LEU A 596 -3.63 4.79 -14.79
CA LEU A 596 -2.92 6.03 -15.07
C LEU A 596 -3.89 7.15 -15.50
N PRO A 597 -3.50 8.43 -15.42
CA PRO A 597 -4.26 9.54 -16.02
C PRO A 597 -4.57 9.28 -17.51
N GLU A 598 -3.61 8.73 -18.24
CA GLU A 598 -3.71 8.41 -19.66
C GLU A 598 -4.83 7.38 -19.96
N ASP A 599 -5.13 6.46 -19.04
CA ASP A 599 -6.26 5.52 -19.17
C ASP A 599 -7.63 6.21 -19.16
N ILE A 600 -7.72 7.43 -18.61
CA ILE A 600 -8.94 8.26 -18.65
C ILE A 600 -9.02 9.01 -19.99
N VAL A 601 -7.92 9.63 -20.41
CA VAL A 601 -7.84 10.43 -21.65
C VAL A 601 -8.08 9.56 -22.89
N GLU A 602 -7.50 8.36 -22.95
CA GLU A 602 -7.68 7.41 -24.05
C GLU A 602 -9.06 6.69 -24.01
N VAL A 603 -9.74 6.74 -22.86
CA VAL A 603 -10.98 6.02 -22.53
C VAL A 603 -10.79 4.50 -22.52
N ASN A 604 -9.87 4.02 -21.66
CA ASN A 604 -9.64 2.60 -21.41
C ASN A 604 -10.80 2.00 -20.59
N GLN A 605 -11.84 1.53 -21.28
CA GLN A 605 -13.08 0.97 -20.71
C GLN A 605 -12.90 0.03 -19.50
N LYS A 606 -11.82 -0.77 -19.44
CA LYS A 606 -11.53 -1.66 -18.30
C LYS A 606 -11.28 -0.84 -17.04
N MET A 607 -10.42 0.18 -17.14
CA MET A 607 -10.02 1.05 -16.05
C MET A 607 -11.12 2.04 -15.68
N ILE A 608 -11.86 2.58 -16.66
CA ILE A 608 -13.06 3.40 -16.46
C ILE A 608 -14.10 2.67 -15.60
N LEU A 609 -14.36 1.39 -15.90
CA LEU A 609 -15.29 0.56 -15.12
C LEU A 609 -14.81 0.39 -13.67
N ILE A 610 -13.55 0.00 -13.47
CA ILE A 610 -12.99 -0.22 -12.12
C ILE A 610 -12.95 1.07 -11.30
N LEU A 611 -12.61 2.21 -11.91
CA LEU A 611 -12.68 3.53 -11.26
C LEU A 611 -14.11 3.85 -10.82
N THR A 612 -15.09 3.74 -11.73
CA THR A 612 -16.50 4.00 -11.42
C THR A 612 -17.03 3.08 -10.32
N ALA A 613 -16.66 1.79 -10.36
CA ALA A 613 -17.02 0.79 -9.36
C ALA A 613 -16.38 1.07 -7.99
N SER A 614 -15.14 1.55 -7.96
CA SER A 614 -14.46 1.91 -6.71
C SER A 614 -15.09 3.15 -6.07
N ILE A 615 -15.42 4.18 -6.87
CA ILE A 615 -16.16 5.36 -6.40
C ILE A 615 -17.55 4.97 -5.88
N MET A 616 -18.23 4.03 -6.55
CA MET A 616 -19.52 3.48 -6.11
C MET A 616 -19.42 2.75 -4.77
N TYR A 617 -18.38 1.94 -4.57
CA TYR A 617 -18.14 1.19 -3.32
C TYR A 617 -18.03 2.14 -2.12
N TRP A 618 -17.16 3.15 -2.20
CA TRP A 618 -16.99 4.15 -1.13
C TRP A 618 -18.24 5.02 -0.93
N SER A 619 -18.98 5.34 -2.00
CA SER A 619 -20.26 6.04 -1.88
C SER A 619 -21.34 5.22 -1.18
N LEU A 620 -21.32 3.89 -1.28
CA LEU A 620 -22.31 3.01 -0.65
C LEU A 620 -21.99 2.75 0.82
N GLN A 621 -20.70 2.60 1.19
CA GLN A 621 -20.30 2.42 2.58
C GLN A 621 -20.81 3.54 3.51
N ARG A 622 -20.81 4.79 3.02
CA ARG A 622 -21.28 5.97 3.75
C ARG A 622 -22.81 6.08 3.89
N HIS A 623 -23.57 5.10 3.38
CA HIS A 623 -25.03 5.02 3.48
C HIS A 623 -25.53 3.79 4.27
N SER A 624 -24.65 3.02 4.93
CA SER A 624 -25.06 2.03 5.93
C SER A 624 -25.61 2.72 7.19
N PRO A 625 -26.77 2.31 7.73
CA PRO A 625 -27.42 3.06 8.81
C PRO A 625 -26.93 2.67 10.21
N ASP A 626 -26.07 3.51 10.78
CA ASP A 626 -25.95 3.74 12.24
C ASP A 626 -26.77 4.98 12.67
N SER A 627 -27.70 5.44 11.83
CA SER A 627 -28.66 6.50 12.12
C SER A 627 -30.04 5.91 12.41
N SER A 628 -30.20 5.33 13.61
CA SER A 628 -31.49 4.99 14.19
C SER A 628 -31.76 5.89 15.40
N ASP A 629 -32.80 6.72 15.28
CA ASP A 629 -33.64 7.30 16.33
C ASP A 629 -32.98 8.10 17.48
N SER A 630 -33.16 9.41 17.42
CA SER A 630 -33.32 10.28 18.60
C SER A 630 -34.47 11.28 18.41
N SER A 631 -35.58 10.80 17.82
CA SER A 631 -36.85 11.52 17.66
C SER A 631 -37.70 11.50 18.93
N SER A 632 -37.16 12.03 20.04
CA SER A 632 -37.92 12.22 21.28
C SER A 632 -38.47 13.66 21.36
N THR A 633 -39.66 13.87 20.80
CA THR A 633 -40.34 15.17 20.80
C THR A 633 -40.72 15.61 22.22
N GLN A 634 -40.16 16.73 22.69
CA GLN A 634 -40.81 17.57 23.69
C GLN A 634 -40.74 19.04 23.27
N SER A 635 -41.90 19.69 23.27
CA SER A 635 -42.02 21.13 23.01
C SER A 635 -41.96 21.87 24.34
N THR A 636 -41.10 22.88 24.45
CA THR A 636 -41.20 23.86 25.55
C THR A 636 -40.70 25.21 25.09
N THR A 637 -41.62 26.17 24.97
CA THR A 637 -41.33 27.56 24.61
C THR A 637 -40.73 28.29 25.80
N THR A 638 -39.60 29.00 25.65
CA THR A 638 -39.26 30.17 26.48
C THR A 638 -38.32 31.11 25.70
N THR A 639 -38.61 32.40 25.83
CA THR A 639 -37.96 33.54 25.18
C THR A 639 -36.51 33.76 25.61
N CYS A 640 -35.66 34.16 24.66
CA CYS A 640 -34.43 34.93 24.95
C CYS A 640 -34.42 36.21 24.12
N THR A 641 -34.62 37.35 24.77
CA THR A 641 -34.45 38.69 24.18
C THR A 641 -32.97 39.06 24.08
N SER A 642 -32.59 39.76 23.01
CA SER A 642 -31.32 40.50 22.93
C SER A 642 -31.59 41.98 22.63
N THR A 643 -30.78 42.86 23.20
CA THR A 643 -31.04 44.30 23.26
C THR A 643 -30.34 45.08 22.15
N ALA A 644 -31.10 45.93 21.46
CA ALA A 644 -30.61 47.04 20.65
C ALA A 644 -31.42 48.30 21.00
N ALA A 645 -30.78 49.47 21.04
CA ALA A 645 -31.37 50.65 21.67
C ALA A 645 -31.59 51.81 20.68
N SER A 646 -32.76 52.44 20.81
CA SER A 646 -33.08 53.81 20.39
C SER A 646 -33.21 54.12 18.88
N PRO A 647 -33.98 55.17 18.49
CA PRO A 647 -35.31 55.52 19.04
C PRO A 647 -36.33 56.06 18.00
N ALA A 648 -37.61 56.06 18.43
CA ALA A 648 -38.70 56.98 18.02
C ALA A 648 -39.34 56.86 16.60
N PRO A 649 -40.61 57.31 16.41
CA PRO A 649 -41.49 56.74 15.37
C PRO A 649 -42.31 57.72 14.49
N SER A 650 -42.85 57.18 13.39
CA SER A 650 -44.01 57.69 12.61
C SER A 650 -44.63 56.49 11.86
N VAL A 651 -45.88 56.03 12.06
CA VAL A 651 -47.23 56.64 11.88
C VAL A 651 -47.81 56.33 10.48
N THR A 652 -49.14 56.13 10.39
CA THR A 652 -49.99 55.83 9.19
C THR A 652 -49.73 54.45 8.51
N GLU A 653 -50.72 53.56 8.32
CA GLU A 653 -51.85 53.53 7.34
C GLU A 653 -51.34 53.20 5.90
N GLU A 654 -52.02 52.43 5.02
CA GLU A 654 -53.35 51.79 5.02
C GLU A 654 -53.41 50.68 3.91
N GLU A 655 -54.48 49.85 3.89
CA GLU A 655 -55.09 49.17 2.70
C GLU A 655 -54.22 48.24 1.76
N GLU A 656 -54.73 47.37 0.87
CA GLU A 656 -56.02 46.62 0.75
C GLU A 656 -55.81 45.32 -0.08
N VAL A 657 -56.85 44.45 -0.09
CA VAL A 657 -57.33 43.54 -1.18
C VAL A 657 -56.34 43.15 -2.30
N SER A 658 -55.99 41.87 -2.51
CA SER A 658 -56.81 40.80 -3.15
C SER A 658 -55.98 39.48 -3.22
N SER A 659 -56.37 38.31 -3.77
CA SER A 659 -57.62 37.53 -4.05
C SER A 659 -57.19 36.26 -4.85
N LEU A 660 -57.95 35.17 -5.08
CA LEU A 660 -59.23 34.65 -4.56
C LEU A 660 -58.91 33.55 -3.49
N ARG A 661 -59.51 32.38 -3.19
CA ARG A 661 -60.55 31.44 -3.74
C ARG A 661 -60.25 30.77 -5.11
N SER A 662 -60.72 29.55 -5.42
CA SER A 662 -61.23 28.38 -4.65
C SER A 662 -61.09 27.11 -5.53
N GLU A 663 -61.55 25.87 -5.26
CA GLU A 663 -62.24 25.15 -4.16
C GLU A 663 -61.73 23.68 -4.27
N VAL A 664 -61.34 22.97 -3.20
CA VAL A 664 -62.16 22.06 -2.35
C VAL A 664 -62.87 20.89 -3.07
N SER A 665 -62.41 19.65 -2.85
CA SER A 665 -63.17 18.47 -2.35
C SER A 665 -62.31 17.19 -2.52
N SER A 666 -62.10 16.22 -1.61
CA SER A 666 -62.61 15.80 -0.28
C SER A 666 -63.43 14.50 -0.28
N LEU A 667 -63.26 13.69 0.79
CA LEU A 667 -63.88 12.38 1.11
C LEU A 667 -63.39 11.19 0.23
N ALA A 668 -63.15 9.94 0.69
CA ALA A 668 -63.62 9.09 1.82
C ALA A 668 -64.99 8.41 1.54
N VAL A 669 -65.29 7.15 1.92
CA VAL A 669 -64.55 6.10 2.70
C VAL A 669 -65.15 4.68 2.42
N ASP A 670 -64.79 3.66 3.24
CA ASP A 670 -65.46 2.35 3.50
C ASP A 670 -65.05 1.04 2.75
N ASP A 671 -65.29 -0.08 3.47
CA ASP A 671 -64.80 -1.46 3.27
C ASP A 671 -65.81 -2.42 2.60
N ASN A 672 -65.37 -3.65 2.22
CA ASN A 672 -65.93 -4.92 2.74
C ASN A 672 -65.20 -6.20 2.29
N ASP A 673 -65.44 -7.31 3.01
CA ASP A 673 -64.92 -8.67 2.79
C ASP A 673 -65.62 -9.46 1.66
N ALA A 674 -65.02 -10.59 1.22
CA ALA A 674 -65.59 -11.96 1.41
C ALA A 674 -65.05 -13.08 0.47
N ASP A 675 -64.38 -14.08 1.08
CA ASP A 675 -64.56 -15.54 0.94
C ASP A 675 -64.35 -16.38 -0.36
N ALA A 676 -64.27 -17.70 -0.11
CA ALA A 676 -64.22 -18.89 -1.00
C ALA A 676 -62.94 -19.09 -1.85
N VAL A 677 -62.09 -20.13 -1.68
CA VAL A 677 -62.23 -21.59 -1.42
C VAL A 677 -62.59 -22.43 -2.66
N SER A 678 -61.64 -23.23 -3.14
CA SER A 678 -61.85 -24.64 -3.58
C SER A 678 -60.51 -25.35 -3.85
N ASP A 679 -60.40 -26.60 -3.37
CA ASP A 679 -59.29 -27.53 -3.66
C ASP A 679 -59.44 -28.22 -5.04
N ILE A 680 -58.42 -28.97 -5.49
CA ILE A 680 -58.47 -30.44 -5.76
C ILE A 680 -57.24 -30.97 -6.54
N THR A 681 -56.59 -32.02 -5.99
CA THR A 681 -55.66 -33.04 -6.57
C THR A 681 -54.55 -32.63 -7.55
N THR A 682 -53.25 -32.96 -7.40
CA THR A 682 -52.53 -34.24 -7.12
C THR A 682 -52.59 -35.33 -8.20
N VAL A 683 -51.44 -35.61 -8.84
CA VAL A 683 -50.88 -36.90 -9.33
C VAL A 683 -49.54 -36.51 -10.03
N SER A 684 -48.32 -37.01 -9.77
CA SER A 684 -47.73 -38.23 -9.16
C SER A 684 -47.31 -39.34 -10.15
N GLU A 685 -46.08 -39.24 -10.67
CA GLU A 685 -45.15 -40.30 -11.14
C GLU A 685 -43.83 -39.55 -11.50
N GLU A 686 -42.60 -39.99 -11.21
CA GLU A 686 -41.90 -41.28 -11.43
C GLU A 686 -41.67 -41.61 -12.93
N ALA A 687 -40.48 -42.01 -13.40
CA ALA A 687 -39.14 -42.07 -12.78
C ALA A 687 -38.02 -42.17 -13.84
N SER A 688 -36.77 -42.27 -13.37
CA SER A 688 -35.64 -43.00 -13.99
C SER A 688 -34.84 -42.43 -15.19
N ILE A 689 -33.54 -42.28 -14.92
CA ILE A 689 -32.38 -42.82 -15.69
C ILE A 689 -32.29 -42.50 -17.21
N GLU A 690 -31.39 -41.58 -17.57
CA GLU A 690 -30.05 -41.90 -18.09
C GLU A 690 -29.02 -40.82 -17.67
#